data_AF-A0A9P6WQ61-F1
#
_entry.id   AF-A0A9P6WQ61-F1
#
_cell.length_a   1.000
_cell.length_b   1.000
_cell.length_c   1.000
_cell.angle_alpha   90.00
_cell.angle_beta   90.00
_cell.angle_gamma   90.00
#
_symmetry.space_group_name_H-M   'P 1'
#
loop_
_entity.id
_entity.type
_entity.pdbx_description
1 polymer ?
#
loop_
_entity_poly.entity_id
_entity_poly.type
_entity_poly.pdbx_seq_one_letter_code
_entity_poly.pdbx_strand_id
1 'polypeptide(L)'
;MLIPVSKYIQRVPIVWKRYIHHTSVLKAVSGTSSSSPSNSSSSYESDLILKTPINNIRNIGIIAHIDAGKTTTTERLLYYSGLTNRIGNVDEGDTITDYMIQEKDRGITIQSAAVTLPWKNHKINVIDTPGHADFTFEVIRSLRVLDGAITILDAVAGVEAQTEKVWKQAKDLKIPIIAYINKMDRDGAGFGRTVKEIVGRLGTRSILLNIPYFIKDDSQNQIFKGIIDIINKKLIIWKETDINGKDIDVHDISIPNCEYPDVYNEMLKCRESIVETLGELDESIIDNFFETEDYTKVSIDLLKKSIKNLTLKNKITPILCGSSFKNIGVQPLMDAIIDYLPSPLESIPPEVISTNLKNINKTELSIIDPKLGCIINKNKNLTTALAFKVINHPNRGLMIFVRVYSGKLQPNSMIINSRTGEKIKIGKLLVMNGDSPLEVKYLTAGNIGVITGTDEISTGDTIIAHSLTKNINQISKIDSTLKLLPINIPPPVFSVSIEPTTIADKRKLDSSLDILLKEDPSLKLTFDEESGQSILSGMGELHLEITKDRLINDMKVKADIGDVCVTYKETITKPVLNIEYSENNNNSKKNDNDDNDNEIPCFGIKLNIYPIEINVKEKLTELHEFKSFNDEDIYQLDINTLVIFDKDSIPDVIKKELLLEKWTLNFSYEKLINSILSGVTGSLQMGGRLARLPLQNLIIYIDEWKIPEINEIKNINPLIKITREGINLGLSELNDKEFTLLEPIMKVRTYVLESDIGNVSQDLMSVRNAKIMGIDNENDIINNDDNSKDEEDSGDLNWVKNQMEKTYVPYDYTMQYLQNNEGVNKMIINSEAPLREMIGYLTKLRSLTKGRGIYDMELKGMERANPERVKQILNN
;
A
#
# COMPACT_ATOMS: atom_id res chain seq x y z
N MET A 1 8.99 -50.45 46.52
CA MET A 1 7.69 -49.92 47.00
C MET A 1 7.33 -48.74 46.11
N LEU A 2 6.51 -48.99 45.09
CA LEU A 2 5.96 -47.97 44.20
C LEU A 2 4.77 -47.30 44.90
N ILE A 3 4.80 -45.97 45.02
CA ILE A 3 3.64 -45.17 45.40
C ILE A 3 3.16 -44.44 44.13
N PRO A 4 1.86 -44.47 43.77
CA PRO A 4 1.38 -43.94 42.48
C PRO A 4 1.35 -42.41 42.43
N VAL A 5 1.72 -41.87 41.26
CA VAL A 5 1.79 -40.44 40.87
C VAL A 5 0.39 -39.76 40.79
N SER A 6 -0.70 -40.44 41.17
CA SER A 6 -2.06 -39.95 41.00
C SER A 6 -2.50 -38.85 41.97
N LYS A 7 -1.69 -38.49 42.99
CA LYS A 7 -2.06 -37.47 43.99
C LYS A 7 -1.46 -36.07 43.80
N TYR A 8 -0.61 -35.83 42.79
CA TYR A 8 -0.01 -34.50 42.55
C TYR A 8 -0.70 -33.66 41.44
N ILE A 9 -1.75 -34.18 40.78
CA ILE A 9 -2.38 -33.56 39.60
C ILE A 9 -3.46 -32.51 39.95
N GLN A 10 -3.68 -32.16 41.23
CA GLN A 10 -4.75 -31.24 41.62
C GLN A 10 -4.35 -29.78 41.90
N ARG A 11 -3.09 -29.38 41.68
CA ARG A 11 -2.67 -27.97 41.86
C ARG A 11 -1.68 -27.47 40.79
N VAL A 12 -2.09 -27.50 39.51
CA VAL A 12 -1.38 -26.81 38.42
C VAL A 12 -2.41 -26.10 37.53
N PRO A 13 -2.20 -24.82 37.14
CA PRO A 13 -3.13 -24.09 36.27
C PRO A 13 -3.35 -24.76 34.92
N ILE A 14 -4.59 -24.63 34.42
CA ILE A 14 -5.19 -25.33 33.25
C ILE A 14 -4.43 -25.13 31.92
N VAL A 15 -3.52 -24.16 31.83
CA VAL A 15 -2.74 -23.84 30.62
C VAL A 15 -1.76 -24.95 30.22
N TRP A 16 -1.34 -25.81 31.15
CA TRP A 16 -0.19 -26.71 30.94
C TRP A 16 -0.52 -28.18 30.69
N LYS A 17 -1.79 -28.61 30.77
CA LYS A 17 -2.19 -29.95 30.28
C LYS A 17 -2.16 -30.07 28.75
N ARG A 18 -2.06 -28.95 28.02
CA ARG A 18 -2.15 -28.94 26.55
C ARG A 18 -0.82 -29.16 25.82
N TYR A 19 0.33 -28.86 26.44
CA TYR A 19 1.64 -29.08 25.80
C TYR A 19 2.09 -30.54 25.84
N ILE A 20 1.65 -31.32 26.84
CA ILE A 20 1.99 -32.76 26.95
C ILE A 20 1.01 -33.64 26.13
N HIS A 21 -0.20 -33.16 25.82
CA HIS A 21 -1.15 -33.95 25.03
C HIS A 21 -0.86 -34.00 23.53
N HIS A 22 -0.09 -33.05 22.97
CA HIS A 22 0.27 -33.11 21.54
C HIS A 22 1.24 -34.24 21.20
N THR A 23 2.09 -34.66 22.16
CA THR A 23 2.93 -35.86 21.98
C THR A 23 2.17 -37.17 22.20
N SER A 24 1.01 -37.15 22.89
CA SER A 24 0.19 -38.34 23.10
C SER A 24 -0.70 -38.67 21.89
N VAL A 25 -1.20 -37.66 21.17
CA VAL A 25 -2.01 -37.86 19.96
C VAL A 25 -1.19 -38.46 18.81
N LEU A 26 0.10 -38.14 18.72
CA LEU A 26 1.03 -38.75 17.76
C LEU A 26 1.51 -40.17 18.17
N LYS A 27 1.47 -40.53 19.45
CA LYS A 27 1.85 -41.88 19.95
C LYS A 27 0.71 -42.89 20.01
N ALA A 28 -0.55 -42.48 19.84
CA ALA A 28 -1.70 -43.40 19.87
C ALA A 28 -1.94 -44.17 18.55
N VAL A 29 -1.12 -43.97 17.52
CA VAL A 29 -1.28 -44.61 16.20
C VAL A 29 -0.34 -45.81 15.96
N SER A 30 0.61 -46.08 16.86
CA SER A 30 1.48 -47.27 16.77
C SER A 30 1.04 -48.38 17.74
N GLY A 31 -0.13 -48.97 17.48
CA GLY A 31 -0.64 -50.06 18.31
C GLY A 31 -1.84 -50.79 17.70
N THR A 32 -1.53 -51.77 16.85
CA THR A 32 -2.35 -52.94 16.45
C THR A 32 -3.43 -52.80 15.36
N SER A 33 -3.24 -53.66 14.35
CA SER A 33 -4.15 -54.18 13.32
C SER A 33 -4.33 -53.39 12.02
N SER A 34 -4.14 -54.14 10.94
CA SER A 34 -3.99 -53.78 9.53
C SER A 34 -5.31 -53.43 8.85
N SER A 35 -5.47 -52.18 8.43
CA SER A 35 -6.31 -51.79 7.29
C SER A 35 -5.86 -50.41 6.79
N SER A 36 -5.58 -50.31 5.50
CA SER A 36 -5.13 -49.12 4.75
C SER A 36 -5.98 -47.86 5.05
N PRO A 37 -5.39 -46.69 5.37
CA PRO A 37 -6.16 -45.47 5.59
C PRO A 37 -6.45 -44.76 4.26
N SER A 38 -7.73 -44.61 3.93
CA SER A 38 -8.23 -43.78 2.84
C SER A 38 -8.63 -42.38 3.35
N ASN A 39 -8.03 -41.32 2.79
CA ASN A 39 -8.55 -39.95 2.59
C ASN A 39 -9.39 -39.20 3.65
N SER A 40 -9.42 -39.60 4.93
CA SER A 40 -10.32 -38.98 5.93
C SER A 40 -9.72 -37.81 6.75
N SER A 41 -8.45 -37.44 6.58
CA SER A 41 -7.82 -36.33 7.33
C SER A 41 -8.17 -34.94 6.77
N SER A 42 -8.33 -34.80 5.46
CA SER A 42 -8.61 -33.51 4.80
C SER A 42 -10.01 -32.95 5.10
N SER A 43 -10.97 -33.80 5.47
CA SER A 43 -12.34 -33.39 5.81
C SER A 43 -12.47 -32.74 7.18
N TYR A 44 -11.57 -33.04 8.13
CA TYR A 44 -11.63 -32.46 9.48
C TYR A 44 -10.96 -31.07 9.54
N GLU A 45 -9.86 -30.86 8.82
CA GLU A 45 -9.17 -29.57 8.73
C GLU A 45 -9.99 -28.53 7.96
N SER A 46 -10.65 -28.95 6.88
CA SER A 46 -11.56 -28.08 6.10
C SER A 46 -12.76 -27.58 6.93
N ASP A 47 -13.28 -28.41 7.83
CA ASP A 47 -14.39 -28.06 8.72
C ASP A 47 -13.98 -27.08 9.84
N LEU A 48 -12.72 -27.16 10.31
CA LEU A 48 -12.14 -26.24 11.30
C LEU A 48 -11.93 -24.84 10.72
N ILE A 49 -11.43 -24.73 9.49
CA ILE A 49 -11.17 -23.45 8.79
C ILE A 49 -12.47 -22.66 8.55
N LEU A 50 -13.61 -23.35 8.43
CA LEU A 50 -14.92 -22.75 8.15
C LEU A 50 -15.74 -22.41 9.39
N LYS A 51 -15.47 -23.05 10.53
CA LYS A 51 -16.22 -22.86 11.79
C LYS A 51 -15.50 -21.95 12.80
N THR A 52 -14.33 -21.42 12.46
CA THR A 52 -13.61 -20.48 13.32
C THR A 52 -14.46 -19.23 13.60
N PRO A 53 -14.68 -18.86 14.88
CA PRO A 53 -15.39 -17.64 15.21
C PRO A 53 -14.58 -16.43 14.74
N ILE A 54 -15.28 -15.33 14.43
CA ILE A 54 -14.65 -14.10 13.92
C ILE A 54 -13.55 -13.56 14.85
N ASN A 55 -13.70 -13.74 16.17
CA ASN A 55 -12.71 -13.34 17.17
C ASN A 55 -11.38 -14.10 17.06
N ASN A 56 -11.39 -15.27 16.44
CA ASN A 56 -10.22 -16.13 16.27
C ASN A 56 -9.60 -15.99 14.87
N ILE A 57 -10.06 -15.02 14.06
CA ILE A 57 -9.46 -14.69 12.78
C ILE A 57 -8.39 -13.62 13.01
N ARG A 58 -7.27 -13.72 12.30
CA ARG A 58 -6.23 -12.69 12.19
C ARG A 58 -5.93 -12.46 10.72
N ASN A 59 -6.20 -11.27 10.20
CA ASN A 59 -5.79 -10.88 8.85
C ASN A 59 -4.51 -10.05 8.96
N ILE A 60 -3.39 -10.63 8.57
CA ILE A 60 -2.07 -10.04 8.73
C ILE A 60 -1.36 -9.90 7.41
N GLY A 61 -0.53 -8.88 7.29
CA GLY A 61 0.41 -8.78 6.18
C GLY A 61 1.83 -8.63 6.67
N ILE A 62 2.77 -9.06 5.85
CA ILE A 62 4.20 -9.03 6.17
C ILE A 62 4.85 -7.93 5.34
N ILE A 63 5.42 -6.95 6.02
CA ILE A 63 6.13 -5.79 5.47
C ILE A 63 7.61 -6.02 5.69
N ALA A 64 8.43 -5.86 4.65
CA ALA A 64 9.88 -5.93 4.80
C ALA A 64 10.59 -5.23 3.63
N HIS A 65 11.85 -4.83 3.83
CA HIS A 65 12.71 -4.47 2.72
C HIS A 65 13.21 -5.70 1.95
N ILE A 66 13.82 -5.46 0.79
CA ILE A 66 14.50 -6.46 -0.04
C ILE A 66 15.54 -7.19 0.84
N ASP A 67 15.60 -8.52 0.69
CA ASP A 67 16.49 -9.40 1.42
C ASP A 67 16.32 -9.46 2.95
N ALA A 68 15.36 -8.77 3.58
CA ALA A 68 15.13 -8.87 5.04
C ALA A 68 14.67 -10.26 5.53
N GLY A 69 14.41 -11.19 4.61
CA GLY A 69 14.00 -12.57 4.89
C GLY A 69 12.49 -12.73 5.06
N LYS A 70 11.71 -11.90 4.36
CA LYS A 70 10.25 -11.90 4.34
C LYS A 70 9.69 -13.25 3.89
N THR A 71 9.98 -13.65 2.65
CA THR A 71 9.57 -14.93 2.06
C THR A 71 10.04 -16.11 2.91
N THR A 72 11.29 -16.08 3.38
CA THR A 72 11.84 -17.12 4.27
C THR A 72 11.00 -17.26 5.54
N THR A 73 10.60 -16.14 6.15
CA THR A 73 9.75 -16.14 7.35
C THR A 73 8.36 -16.67 7.02
N THR A 74 7.76 -16.26 5.91
CA THR A 74 6.45 -16.76 5.45
C THR A 74 6.47 -18.28 5.26
N GLU A 75 7.51 -18.84 4.64
CA GLU A 75 7.68 -20.29 4.47
C GLU A 75 7.80 -21.02 5.82
N ARG A 76 8.48 -20.44 6.81
CA ARG A 76 8.54 -21.04 8.15
C ARG A 76 7.18 -20.99 8.86
N LEU A 77 6.40 -19.92 8.68
CA LEU A 77 5.02 -19.86 9.18
C LEU A 77 4.16 -20.99 8.59
N LEU A 78 4.29 -21.25 7.28
CA LEU A 78 3.57 -22.34 6.60
C LEU A 78 3.98 -23.71 7.15
N TYR A 79 5.29 -23.95 7.29
CA TYR A 79 5.81 -25.21 7.83
C TYR A 79 5.33 -25.47 9.27
N TYR A 80 5.47 -24.49 10.16
CA TYR A 80 5.09 -24.67 11.55
C TYR A 80 3.59 -24.78 11.75
N SER A 81 2.78 -24.18 10.87
CA SER A 81 1.32 -24.37 10.87
C SER A 81 0.89 -25.81 10.52
N GLY A 82 1.77 -26.61 9.93
CA GLY A 82 1.49 -27.98 9.49
C GLY A 82 0.88 -28.09 8.09
N LEU A 83 0.77 -26.98 7.35
CA LEU A 83 0.29 -26.99 5.96
C LEU A 83 1.28 -27.66 5.00
N THR A 84 2.57 -27.53 5.28
CA THR A 84 3.64 -28.05 4.43
C THR A 84 4.50 -29.02 5.21
N ASN A 85 4.76 -30.19 4.63
CA ASN A 85 5.60 -31.22 5.26
C ASN A 85 7.11 -30.96 5.05
N ARG A 86 7.46 -30.07 4.12
CA ARG A 86 8.83 -29.67 3.78
C ARG A 86 8.97 -28.16 3.93
N ILE A 87 10.16 -27.73 4.34
CA ILE A 87 10.48 -26.32 4.41
C ILE A 87 10.99 -25.86 3.04
N GLY A 88 10.33 -24.87 2.44
CA GLY A 88 10.79 -24.23 1.20
C GLY A 88 12.04 -23.39 1.42
N ASN A 89 12.90 -23.30 0.41
CA ASN A 89 14.09 -22.45 0.41
C ASN A 89 14.07 -21.51 -0.80
N VAL A 90 14.35 -20.23 -0.55
CA VAL A 90 14.37 -19.17 -1.59
C VAL A 90 15.51 -19.42 -2.57
N ASP A 91 16.69 -19.78 -2.05
CA ASP A 91 17.90 -20.02 -2.87
C ASP A 91 17.75 -21.21 -3.84
N GLU A 92 16.85 -22.15 -3.52
CA GLU A 92 16.56 -23.33 -4.35
C GLU A 92 15.35 -23.09 -5.28
N GLY A 93 14.68 -21.94 -5.17
CA GLY A 93 13.46 -21.64 -5.94
C GLY A 93 12.25 -22.52 -5.57
N ASP A 94 12.29 -23.20 -4.42
CA ASP A 94 11.31 -24.19 -3.96
C ASP A 94 10.20 -23.56 -3.09
N THR A 95 10.08 -22.22 -3.08
CA THR A 95 9.07 -21.48 -2.29
C THR A 95 7.65 -21.66 -2.87
N ILE A 96 6.66 -21.65 -1.97
CA ILE A 96 5.23 -21.78 -2.27
C ILE A 96 4.60 -20.41 -2.51
N THR A 97 5.11 -19.37 -1.85
CA THR A 97 4.56 -18.02 -1.95
C THR A 97 4.96 -17.29 -3.22
N ASP A 98 6.14 -17.60 -3.79
CA ASP A 98 6.59 -17.04 -5.06
C ASP A 98 6.11 -17.96 -6.20
N TYR A 99 4.93 -17.65 -6.75
CA TYR A 99 4.31 -18.45 -7.80
C TYR A 99 4.94 -18.18 -9.18
N MET A 100 5.42 -16.96 -9.39
CA MET A 100 5.93 -16.53 -10.69
C MET A 100 7.39 -16.95 -10.88
N ILE A 101 7.74 -17.36 -12.10
CA ILE A 101 9.13 -17.71 -12.46
C ILE A 101 10.04 -16.49 -12.26
N GLN A 102 9.54 -15.30 -12.58
CA GLN A 102 10.23 -14.03 -12.44
C GLN A 102 10.53 -13.68 -10.98
N GLU A 103 9.65 -14.08 -10.05
CA GLU A 103 9.89 -13.90 -8.61
C GLU A 103 11.05 -14.79 -8.14
N LYS A 104 11.08 -16.05 -8.61
CA LYS A 104 12.13 -17.03 -8.28
C LYS A 104 13.49 -16.64 -8.88
N ASP A 105 13.52 -16.23 -10.15
CA ASP A 105 14.76 -15.86 -10.84
C ASP A 105 15.40 -14.59 -10.27
N ARG A 106 14.58 -13.63 -9.81
CA ARG A 106 15.04 -12.34 -9.28
C ARG A 106 15.16 -12.31 -7.75
N GLY A 107 14.61 -13.30 -7.04
CA GLY A 107 14.59 -13.36 -5.58
C GLY A 107 13.74 -12.27 -4.92
N ILE A 108 12.75 -11.71 -5.64
CA ILE A 108 11.86 -10.64 -5.13
C ILE A 108 10.40 -11.08 -5.22
N THR A 109 9.58 -10.67 -4.24
CA THR A 109 8.13 -10.84 -4.34
C THR A 109 7.54 -9.72 -5.18
N ILE A 110 6.79 -10.09 -6.23
CA ILE A 110 6.16 -9.18 -7.18
C ILE A 110 4.66 -9.09 -6.89
N GLN A 111 4.00 -10.24 -6.69
CA GLN A 111 2.57 -10.33 -6.42
C GLN A 111 2.28 -10.79 -5.00
N SER A 112 1.24 -10.24 -4.38
CA SER A 112 0.94 -10.60 -2.99
C SER A 112 0.27 -11.98 -2.87
N ALA A 113 0.93 -12.96 -2.25
CA ALA A 113 0.31 -14.25 -1.98
C ALA A 113 -0.64 -14.14 -0.76
N ALA A 114 -1.87 -14.65 -0.89
CA ALA A 114 -2.82 -14.71 0.21
C ALA A 114 -3.00 -16.17 0.65
N VAL A 115 -2.49 -16.52 1.83
CA VAL A 115 -2.50 -17.89 2.35
C VAL A 115 -3.19 -17.93 3.71
N THR A 116 -4.09 -18.89 3.89
CA THR A 116 -4.72 -19.17 5.19
C THR A 116 -3.93 -20.25 5.91
N LEU A 117 -3.54 -20.02 7.17
CA LEU A 117 -2.90 -21.02 8.02
C LEU A 117 -3.59 -21.17 9.40
N PRO A 118 -3.69 -22.41 9.92
CA PRO A 118 -4.20 -22.66 11.26
C PRO A 118 -3.07 -22.57 12.31
N TRP A 119 -3.31 -21.87 13.43
CA TRP A 119 -2.40 -21.86 14.58
C TRP A 119 -3.20 -21.75 15.89
N LYS A 120 -2.98 -22.64 16.87
CA LYS A 120 -3.63 -22.61 18.20
C LYS A 120 -5.15 -22.27 18.19
N ASN A 121 -5.95 -22.99 17.41
CA ASN A 121 -7.41 -22.75 17.23
C ASN A 121 -7.78 -21.36 16.66
N HIS A 122 -6.81 -20.69 16.03
CA HIS A 122 -6.99 -19.44 15.29
C HIS A 122 -6.73 -19.66 13.81
N LYS A 123 -7.38 -18.83 13.00
CA LYS A 123 -7.20 -18.77 11.55
C LYS A 123 -6.41 -17.50 11.24
N ILE A 124 -5.19 -17.67 10.73
CA ILE A 124 -4.33 -16.57 10.34
C ILE A 124 -4.33 -16.50 8.81
N ASN A 125 -4.83 -15.41 8.26
CA ASN A 125 -4.74 -15.12 6.84
C ASN A 125 -3.53 -14.21 6.64
N VAL A 126 -2.51 -14.70 5.96
CA VAL A 126 -1.26 -13.99 5.67
C VAL A 126 -1.33 -13.45 4.25
N ILE A 127 -1.09 -12.16 4.09
CA ILE A 127 -0.83 -11.51 2.79
C ILE A 127 0.63 -11.12 2.74
N ASP A 128 1.38 -11.76 1.84
CA ASP A 128 2.79 -11.44 1.65
C ASP A 128 2.92 -10.18 0.77
N THR A 129 3.47 -9.07 1.27
CA THR A 129 3.46 -7.79 0.52
C THR A 129 4.80 -7.53 -0.18
N PRO A 130 4.84 -6.99 -1.41
CA PRO A 130 6.11 -6.76 -2.11
C PRO A 130 7.05 -5.82 -1.34
N GLY A 131 8.34 -6.14 -1.40
CA GLY A 131 9.41 -5.35 -0.78
C GLY A 131 10.09 -4.39 -1.75
N HIS A 132 9.59 -4.17 -2.97
CA HIS A 132 10.21 -3.31 -4.00
C HIS A 132 9.36 -2.05 -4.31
N ALA A 133 10.00 -0.90 -4.58
CA ALA A 133 9.35 0.40 -4.76
C ALA A 133 8.39 0.46 -5.97
N ASP A 134 8.75 -0.18 -7.08
CA ASP A 134 7.93 -0.26 -8.29
C ASP A 134 6.56 -0.93 -8.09
N PHE A 135 6.38 -1.73 -7.01
CA PHE A 135 5.10 -2.36 -6.64
C PHE A 135 4.40 -1.66 -5.47
N THR A 136 4.60 -0.35 -5.33
CA THR A 136 3.92 0.45 -4.30
C THR A 136 2.40 0.32 -4.35
N PHE A 137 1.79 0.20 -5.53
CA PHE A 137 0.35 -0.05 -5.64
C PHE A 137 -0.06 -1.40 -5.02
N GLU A 138 0.74 -2.45 -5.21
CA GLU A 138 0.54 -3.77 -4.62
C GLU A 138 0.71 -3.76 -3.09
N VAL A 139 1.55 -2.89 -2.56
CA VAL A 139 1.66 -2.65 -1.11
C VAL A 139 0.40 -1.94 -0.59
N ILE A 140 -0.02 -0.84 -1.23
CA ILE A 140 -1.18 -0.04 -0.81
C ILE A 140 -2.48 -0.86 -0.85
N ARG A 141 -2.68 -1.68 -1.89
CA ARG A 141 -3.87 -2.55 -1.99
C ARG A 141 -3.89 -3.59 -0.88
N SER A 142 -2.73 -4.15 -0.53
CA SER A 142 -2.61 -5.20 0.48
C SER A 142 -2.87 -4.64 1.87
N LEU A 143 -2.24 -3.52 2.23
CA LEU A 143 -2.40 -2.87 3.53
C LEU A 143 -3.89 -2.59 3.88
N ARG A 144 -4.69 -2.15 2.89
CA ARG A 144 -6.12 -1.85 3.09
C ARG A 144 -6.98 -3.05 3.50
N VAL A 145 -6.49 -4.25 3.22
CA VAL A 145 -7.19 -5.51 3.47
C VAL A 145 -6.71 -6.16 4.76
N LEU A 146 -5.70 -5.61 5.41
CA LEU A 146 -5.16 -6.15 6.65
C LEU A 146 -5.92 -5.61 7.86
N ASP A 147 -5.87 -6.38 8.94
CA ASP A 147 -6.25 -5.90 10.27
C ASP A 147 -5.02 -5.58 11.11
N GLY A 148 -3.92 -6.31 10.91
CA GLY A 148 -2.62 -6.04 11.53
C GLY A 148 -1.46 -6.30 10.56
N ALA A 149 -0.26 -5.89 10.93
CA ALA A 149 0.94 -6.12 10.12
C ALA A 149 2.12 -6.60 10.96
N ILE A 150 3.04 -7.29 10.30
CA ILE A 150 4.35 -7.68 10.85
C ILE A 150 5.41 -7.00 10.01
N THR A 151 6.23 -6.17 10.63
CA THR A 151 7.38 -5.55 9.96
C THR A 151 8.63 -6.36 10.27
N ILE A 152 9.21 -6.97 9.25
CA ILE A 152 10.45 -7.73 9.34
C ILE A 152 11.62 -6.80 9.02
N LEU A 153 12.58 -6.75 9.93
CA LEU A 153 13.79 -5.93 9.83
C LEU A 153 15.03 -6.81 9.86
N ASP A 154 16.05 -6.46 9.10
CA ASP A 154 17.35 -7.14 9.15
C ASP A 154 18.18 -6.58 10.32
N ALA A 155 18.64 -7.45 11.22
CA ALA A 155 19.48 -7.05 12.35
C ALA A 155 20.82 -6.39 11.94
N VAL A 156 21.31 -6.66 10.71
CA VAL A 156 22.55 -6.09 10.18
C VAL A 156 22.31 -4.76 9.49
N ALA A 157 21.25 -4.63 8.70
CA ALA A 157 20.98 -3.41 7.93
C ALA A 157 20.26 -2.35 8.77
N GLY A 158 19.38 -2.77 9.67
CA GLY A 158 18.56 -1.89 10.50
C GLY A 158 17.27 -1.44 9.80
N VAL A 159 16.82 -0.21 10.10
CA VAL A 159 15.64 0.39 9.47
C VAL A 159 16.03 1.10 8.18
N GLU A 160 15.56 0.58 7.05
CA GLU A 160 15.81 1.14 5.72
C GLU A 160 14.66 2.06 5.26
N ALA A 161 14.99 3.01 4.38
CA ALA A 161 14.07 4.06 3.91
C ALA A 161 12.77 3.53 3.30
N GLN A 162 12.84 2.40 2.61
CA GLN A 162 11.64 1.80 2.04
C GLN A 162 10.72 1.23 3.13
N THR A 163 11.28 0.62 4.17
CA THR A 163 10.52 0.13 5.32
C THR A 163 9.83 1.29 6.03
N GLU A 164 10.50 2.43 6.16
CA GLU A 164 9.92 3.66 6.72
C GLU A 164 8.71 4.15 5.93
N LYS A 165 8.79 4.16 4.58
CA LYS A 165 7.68 4.56 3.71
C LYS A 165 6.46 3.66 3.87
N VAL A 166 6.65 2.33 3.85
CA VAL A 166 5.55 1.38 4.04
C VAL A 166 5.02 1.41 5.49
N TRP A 167 5.89 1.64 6.47
CA TRP A 167 5.52 1.84 7.86
C TRP A 167 4.62 3.07 8.03
N LYS A 168 4.99 4.19 7.41
CA LYS A 168 4.17 5.42 7.41
C LYS A 168 2.80 5.17 6.78
N GLN A 169 2.76 4.50 5.63
CA GLN A 169 1.49 4.11 4.98
C GLN A 169 0.61 3.22 5.88
N ALA A 170 1.20 2.26 6.59
CA ALA A 170 0.47 1.42 7.53
C ALA A 170 -0.03 2.22 8.76
N LYS A 171 0.78 3.16 9.26
CA LYS A 171 0.41 4.07 10.36
C LYS A 171 -0.71 5.04 9.96
N ASP A 172 -0.70 5.56 8.73
CA ASP A 172 -1.76 6.41 8.16
C ASP A 172 -3.10 5.66 8.07
N LEU A 173 -3.05 4.37 7.71
CA LEU A 173 -4.20 3.46 7.73
C LEU A 173 -4.54 2.94 9.14
N LYS A 174 -3.80 3.38 10.16
CA LYS A 174 -3.94 3.00 11.57
C LYS A 174 -3.90 1.48 11.79
N ILE A 175 -3.08 0.76 11.03
CA ILE A 175 -2.90 -0.69 11.16
C ILE A 175 -1.95 -0.98 12.33
N PRO A 176 -2.34 -1.80 13.33
CA PRO A 176 -1.45 -2.28 14.39
C PRO A 176 -0.29 -3.13 13.87
N ILE A 177 0.93 -2.83 14.34
CA ILE A 177 2.16 -3.43 13.84
C ILE A 177 2.94 -4.13 14.96
N ILE A 178 3.48 -5.30 14.64
CA ILE A 178 4.53 -5.98 15.41
C ILE A 178 5.84 -5.90 14.61
N ALA A 179 6.96 -5.60 15.26
CA ALA A 179 8.27 -5.65 14.62
C ALA A 179 8.98 -6.97 14.92
N TYR A 180 9.60 -7.59 13.91
CA TYR A 180 10.40 -8.80 14.03
C TYR A 180 11.79 -8.57 13.46
N ILE A 181 12.79 -8.53 14.34
CA ILE A 181 14.20 -8.37 13.98
C ILE A 181 14.76 -9.75 13.61
N ASN A 182 14.97 -9.96 12.32
CA ASN A 182 15.40 -11.21 11.71
C ASN A 182 16.93 -11.20 11.47
N LYS A 183 17.46 -12.37 11.09
CA LYS A 183 18.89 -12.60 10.81
C LYS A 183 19.83 -12.33 11.98
N MET A 184 19.37 -12.58 13.21
CA MET A 184 20.21 -12.50 14.41
C MET A 184 21.42 -13.46 14.41
N ASP A 185 21.47 -14.39 13.46
CA ASP A 185 22.56 -15.33 13.27
C ASP A 185 23.75 -14.79 12.45
N ARG A 186 23.64 -13.58 11.88
CA ARG A 186 24.67 -12.95 11.07
C ARG A 186 25.67 -12.17 11.91
N ASP A 187 26.92 -12.14 11.45
CA ASP A 187 27.94 -11.26 12.01
C ASP A 187 27.54 -9.79 11.79
N GLY A 188 27.72 -8.95 12.81
CA GLY A 188 27.26 -7.56 12.79
C GLY A 188 25.77 -7.37 13.04
N ALA A 189 25.02 -8.42 13.41
CA ALA A 189 23.66 -8.27 13.91
C ALA A 189 23.66 -7.37 15.17
N GLY A 190 22.83 -6.33 15.19
CA GLY A 190 22.73 -5.40 16.32
C GLY A 190 21.27 -5.21 16.72
N PHE A 191 20.78 -6.02 17.66
CA PHE A 191 19.40 -5.95 18.12
C PHE A 191 19.09 -4.61 18.80
N GLY A 192 19.95 -4.18 19.74
CA GLY A 192 19.78 -2.93 20.47
C GLY A 192 19.86 -1.70 19.56
N ARG A 193 20.79 -1.70 18.60
CA ARG A 193 20.85 -0.68 17.55
C ARG A 193 19.55 -0.62 16.73
N THR A 194 19.06 -1.75 16.20
CA THR A 194 17.84 -1.78 15.40
C THR A 194 16.62 -1.33 16.20
N VAL A 195 16.51 -1.70 17.49
CA VAL A 195 15.46 -1.19 18.38
C VAL A 195 15.52 0.33 18.50
N LYS A 196 16.71 0.91 18.70
CA LYS A 196 16.87 2.36 18.74
C LYS A 196 16.48 3.01 17.42
N GLU A 197 16.85 2.44 16.29
CA GLU A 197 16.45 2.94 14.97
C GLU A 197 14.93 2.87 14.75
N ILE A 198 14.23 1.85 15.27
CA ILE A 198 12.76 1.78 15.24
C ILE A 198 12.17 2.97 16.00
N VAL A 199 12.67 3.27 17.20
CA VAL A 199 12.17 4.41 17.98
C VAL A 199 12.48 5.73 17.27
N GLY A 200 13.72 5.90 16.78
CA GLY A 200 14.21 7.13 16.16
C GLY A 200 13.60 7.45 14.80
N ARG A 201 13.56 6.47 13.88
CA ARG A 201 13.11 6.68 12.49
C ARG A 201 11.63 6.43 12.29
N LEU A 202 11.07 5.41 12.96
CA LEU A 202 9.67 5.04 12.78
C LEU A 202 8.72 5.79 13.74
N GLY A 203 9.27 6.54 14.70
CA GLY A 203 8.53 7.41 15.60
C GLY A 203 7.49 6.63 16.41
N THR A 204 7.92 5.61 17.14
CA THR A 204 7.03 4.74 17.93
C THR A 204 7.69 4.30 19.24
N ARG A 205 6.89 4.11 20.30
CA ARG A 205 7.36 3.47 21.54
C ARG A 205 7.53 1.98 21.30
N SER A 206 8.67 1.44 21.68
CA SER A 206 8.93 0.01 21.52
C SER A 206 8.80 -0.74 22.85
N ILE A 207 8.28 -1.96 22.79
CA ILE A 207 8.24 -2.88 23.93
C ILE A 207 8.91 -4.20 23.51
N LEU A 208 9.94 -4.59 24.25
CA LEU A 208 10.68 -5.82 23.98
C LEU A 208 9.91 -7.02 24.54
N LEU A 209 9.38 -7.89 23.67
CA LEU A 209 8.72 -9.12 24.13
C LEU A 209 9.72 -10.25 24.35
N ASN A 210 10.76 -10.30 23.52
CA ASN A 210 11.88 -11.20 23.68
C ASN A 210 13.21 -10.47 23.39
N ILE A 211 14.30 -11.07 23.86
CA ILE A 211 15.67 -10.62 23.57
C ILE A 211 16.52 -11.81 23.09
N PRO A 212 17.55 -11.57 22.27
CA PRO A 212 18.37 -12.64 21.73
C PRO A 212 19.30 -13.23 22.79
N TYR A 213 19.50 -14.55 22.75
CA TYR A 213 20.43 -15.26 23.62
C TYR A 213 21.59 -15.84 22.82
N PHE A 214 22.80 -15.46 23.21
CA PHE A 214 24.06 -15.89 22.61
C PHE A 214 24.84 -16.79 23.56
N ILE A 215 25.45 -17.85 23.00
CA ILE A 215 26.40 -18.71 23.71
C ILE A 215 27.79 -18.51 23.11
N LYS A 216 28.81 -18.46 23.96
CA LYS A 216 30.20 -18.46 23.52
C LYS A 216 30.61 -19.88 23.12
N ASP A 217 31.09 -20.02 21.89
CA ASP A 217 31.69 -21.26 21.41
C ASP A 217 33.10 -21.49 21.98
N ASP A 218 33.68 -22.66 21.75
CA ASP A 218 35.06 -23.01 22.15
C ASP A 218 36.10 -22.01 21.60
N SER A 219 35.78 -21.36 20.47
CA SER A 219 36.58 -20.30 19.85
C SER A 219 36.28 -18.88 20.38
N GLN A 220 35.52 -18.74 21.47
CA GLN A 220 35.01 -17.48 22.05
C GLN A 220 34.10 -16.64 21.15
N ASN A 221 33.70 -17.15 19.98
CA ASN A 221 32.73 -16.49 19.11
C ASN A 221 31.32 -16.60 19.70
N GLN A 222 30.53 -15.55 19.55
CA GLN A 222 29.15 -15.50 20.04
C GLN A 222 28.20 -16.09 19.00
N ILE A 223 27.56 -17.21 19.33
CA ILE A 223 26.62 -17.90 18.46
C ILE A 223 25.21 -17.69 18.99
N PHE A 224 24.33 -17.19 18.12
CA PHE A 224 22.90 -17.08 18.41
C PHE A 224 22.27 -18.48 18.52
N LYS A 225 21.76 -18.85 19.71
CA LYS A 225 21.18 -20.18 19.99
C LYS A 225 19.75 -20.15 20.52
N GLY A 226 19.24 -18.99 20.93
CA GLY A 226 17.91 -18.94 21.53
C GLY A 226 17.40 -17.54 21.77
N ILE A 227 16.26 -17.47 22.45
CA ILE A 227 15.62 -16.21 22.85
C ILE A 227 15.16 -16.29 24.31
N ILE A 228 15.12 -15.14 24.96
CA ILE A 228 14.59 -14.99 26.32
C ILE A 228 13.22 -14.33 26.20
N ASP A 229 12.17 -15.04 26.62
CA ASP A 229 10.80 -14.53 26.71
C ASP A 229 10.63 -13.76 28.02
N ILE A 230 10.50 -12.43 27.92
CA ILE A 230 10.44 -11.51 29.07
C ILE A 230 9.07 -11.57 29.75
N ILE A 231 8.01 -11.83 28.98
CA ILE A 231 6.63 -11.84 29.47
C ILE A 231 6.41 -13.08 30.34
N ASN A 232 6.77 -14.27 29.81
CA ASN A 232 6.60 -15.54 30.50
C ASN A 232 7.80 -15.91 31.40
N LYS A 233 8.89 -15.15 31.36
CA LYS A 233 10.14 -15.35 32.13
C LYS A 233 10.78 -16.72 31.86
N LYS A 234 11.02 -17.01 30.59
CA LYS A 234 11.59 -18.29 30.15
C LYS A 234 12.73 -18.07 29.18
N LEU A 235 13.76 -18.88 29.33
CA LEU A 235 14.82 -19.02 28.34
C LEU A 235 14.46 -20.18 27.40
N ILE A 236 14.44 -19.91 26.10
CA ILE A 236 14.09 -20.88 25.07
C ILE A 236 15.31 -21.09 24.18
N ILE A 237 15.84 -22.32 24.15
CA ILE A 237 17.05 -22.70 23.42
C ILE A 237 16.68 -23.73 22.36
N TRP A 238 17.11 -23.50 21.12
CA TRP A 238 16.92 -24.44 20.01
C TRP A 238 18.16 -25.31 19.86
N LYS A 239 17.95 -26.63 19.73
CA LYS A 239 19.07 -27.57 19.55
C LYS A 239 19.52 -27.61 18.09
N GLU A 240 20.82 -27.49 17.87
CA GLU A 240 21.44 -27.59 16.53
C GLU A 240 21.27 -28.97 15.88
N THR A 241 20.99 -30.02 16.67
CA THR A 241 20.78 -31.37 16.15
C THR A 241 19.50 -31.50 15.32
N ASP A 242 18.53 -30.61 15.53
CA ASP A 242 17.26 -30.63 14.78
C ASP A 242 17.24 -29.50 13.74
N ILE A 243 17.49 -29.88 12.49
CA ILE A 243 17.46 -29.00 11.31
C ILE A 243 16.10 -28.30 11.17
N ASN A 244 15.02 -28.90 11.69
CA ASN A 244 13.65 -28.38 11.56
C ASN A 244 13.22 -27.46 12.72
N GLY A 245 14.05 -27.28 13.74
CA GLY A 245 13.76 -26.37 14.87
C GLY A 245 12.55 -26.75 15.73
N LYS A 246 12.21 -28.04 15.84
CA LYS A 246 11.13 -28.57 16.67
C LYS A 246 11.59 -28.96 18.08
N ASP A 247 12.83 -29.42 18.23
CA ASP A 247 13.43 -29.73 19.53
C ASP A 247 13.90 -28.45 20.24
N ILE A 248 13.15 -28.08 21.28
CA ILE A 248 13.34 -26.85 22.05
C ILE A 248 13.50 -27.21 23.52
N ASP A 249 14.56 -26.71 24.15
CA ASP A 249 14.73 -26.74 25.60
C ASP A 249 14.21 -25.44 26.21
N VAL A 250 13.35 -25.56 27.22
CA VAL A 250 12.73 -24.41 27.90
C VAL A 250 13.17 -24.43 29.35
N HIS A 251 13.94 -23.41 29.75
CA HIS A 251 14.39 -23.21 31.11
C HIS A 251 13.58 -22.08 31.77
N ASP A 252 13.12 -22.32 33.01
CA ASP A 252 12.42 -21.31 33.79
C ASP A 252 13.44 -20.38 34.47
N ILE A 253 13.35 -19.09 34.19
CA ILE A 253 14.24 -18.04 34.74
C ILE A 253 13.49 -17.11 35.69
N SER A 254 12.34 -17.52 36.22
CA SER A 254 11.57 -16.73 37.17
C SER A 254 12.24 -16.51 38.54
N ILE A 255 13.31 -17.25 38.84
CA ILE A 255 13.95 -17.34 40.16
C ILE A 255 15.39 -16.79 40.08
N PRO A 256 15.83 -15.96 41.06
CA PRO A 256 17.18 -15.40 41.09
C PRO A 256 18.33 -16.43 41.10
N ASN A 257 18.12 -17.63 41.64
CA ASN A 257 19.10 -18.73 41.70
C ASN A 257 19.03 -19.69 40.50
N CYS A 258 18.66 -19.20 39.32
CA CYS A 258 18.62 -20.04 38.11
C CYS A 258 20.03 -20.38 37.60
N GLU A 259 20.14 -21.39 36.73
CA GLU A 259 21.41 -21.83 36.12
C GLU A 259 22.12 -20.74 35.30
N TYR A 260 21.42 -19.63 34.99
CA TYR A 260 21.88 -18.53 34.14
C TYR A 260 21.68 -17.15 34.81
N PRO A 261 22.54 -16.77 35.78
CA PRO A 261 22.38 -15.53 36.55
C PRO A 261 22.49 -14.25 35.69
N ASP A 262 23.33 -14.25 34.65
CA ASP A 262 23.48 -13.10 33.76
C ASP A 262 22.20 -12.83 32.95
N VAL A 263 21.57 -13.91 32.47
CA VAL A 263 20.30 -13.87 31.73
C VAL A 263 19.15 -13.35 32.61
N TYR A 264 19.14 -13.73 33.89
CA TYR A 264 18.15 -13.22 34.85
C TYR A 264 18.25 -11.70 35.02
N ASN A 265 19.47 -11.17 35.15
CA ASN A 265 19.69 -9.74 35.32
C ASN A 265 19.28 -8.93 34.07
N GLU A 266 19.56 -9.43 32.86
CA GLU A 266 19.09 -8.80 31.63
C GLU A 266 17.57 -8.83 31.52
N MET A 267 16.94 -9.97 31.83
CA MET A 267 15.48 -10.10 31.85
C MET A 267 14.83 -9.11 32.84
N LEU A 268 15.43 -8.90 34.01
CA LEU A 268 14.92 -8.01 35.04
C LEU A 268 14.88 -6.56 34.55
N LYS A 269 15.98 -6.08 33.96
CA LYS A 269 16.07 -4.73 33.37
C LYS A 269 15.06 -4.52 32.24
N CYS A 270 14.92 -5.50 31.35
CA CYS A 270 13.90 -5.45 30.30
C CYS A 270 12.49 -5.37 30.90
N ARG A 271 12.22 -6.15 31.95
CA ARG A 271 10.91 -6.19 32.59
C ARG A 271 10.57 -4.89 33.32
N GLU A 272 11.55 -4.27 33.98
CA GLU A 272 11.42 -2.93 34.56
C GLU A 272 11.02 -1.91 33.48
N SER A 273 11.76 -1.88 32.36
CA SER A 273 11.48 -0.97 31.25
C SER A 273 10.08 -1.17 30.63
N ILE A 274 9.60 -2.42 30.51
CA ILE A 274 8.24 -2.72 30.04
C ILE A 274 7.19 -2.15 30.99
N VAL A 275 7.33 -2.41 32.30
CA VAL A 275 6.35 -1.96 33.30
C VAL A 275 6.31 -0.44 33.40
N GLU A 276 7.46 0.23 33.33
CA GLU A 276 7.53 1.70 33.31
C GLU A 276 6.85 2.28 32.06
N THR A 277 7.19 1.76 30.87
CA THR A 277 6.64 2.24 29.60
C THR A 277 5.12 2.04 29.53
N LEU A 278 4.64 0.89 30.03
CA LEU A 278 3.21 0.62 30.09
C LEU A 278 2.50 1.43 31.18
N GLY A 279 3.16 1.66 32.32
CA GLY A 279 2.64 2.50 33.40
C GLY A 279 2.38 3.93 32.96
N GLU A 280 3.21 4.50 32.08
CA GLU A 280 2.95 5.82 31.48
C GLU A 280 1.63 5.90 30.68
N LEU A 281 1.08 4.76 30.22
CA LEU A 281 -0.04 4.71 29.28
C LEU A 281 -1.30 4.02 29.83
N ASP A 282 -1.17 3.21 30.88
CA ASP A 282 -2.24 2.39 31.45
C ASP A 282 -2.19 2.42 32.99
N GLU A 283 -3.16 3.12 33.59
CA GLU A 283 -3.30 3.27 35.05
C GLU A 283 -3.43 1.92 35.77
N SER A 284 -4.01 0.90 35.11
CA SER A 284 -4.21 -0.42 35.74
C SER A 284 -2.90 -1.15 36.07
N ILE A 285 -1.82 -0.81 35.37
CA ILE A 285 -0.47 -1.35 35.66
C ILE A 285 0.13 -0.65 36.86
N ILE A 286 -0.07 0.66 36.98
CA ILE A 286 0.39 1.46 38.12
C ILE A 286 -0.25 0.93 39.41
N ASP A 287 -1.56 0.71 39.41
CA ASP A 287 -2.29 0.20 40.58
C ASP A 287 -1.75 -1.17 41.02
N ASN A 288 -1.56 -2.09 40.08
CA ASN A 288 -1.01 -3.43 40.36
C ASN A 288 0.45 -3.37 40.84
N PHE A 289 1.22 -2.44 40.30
CA PHE A 289 2.59 -2.22 40.73
C PHE A 289 2.65 -1.68 42.17
N PHE A 290 1.79 -0.74 42.56
CA PHE A 290 1.73 -0.26 43.94
C PHE A 290 1.28 -1.34 44.93
N GLU A 291 0.45 -2.30 44.51
CA GLU A 291 0.07 -3.43 45.36
C GLU A 291 1.19 -4.47 45.55
N THR A 292 2.02 -4.67 44.53
CA THR A 292 3.05 -5.73 44.52
C THR A 292 4.44 -5.25 44.91
N GLU A 293 4.72 -3.95 44.73
CA GLU A 293 6.01 -3.27 44.93
C GLU A 293 7.19 -3.96 44.21
N ASP A 294 6.92 -4.79 43.20
CA ASP A 294 7.91 -5.63 42.52
C ASP A 294 7.55 -5.84 41.04
N TYR A 295 8.40 -5.33 40.15
CA TYR A 295 8.27 -5.43 38.68
C TYR A 295 8.13 -6.87 38.20
N THR A 296 8.71 -7.83 38.92
CA THR A 296 8.64 -9.25 38.56
C THR A 296 7.26 -9.81 38.87
N LYS A 297 6.57 -9.32 39.90
CA LYS A 297 5.29 -9.90 40.36
C LYS A 297 4.06 -9.38 39.64
N VAL A 298 4.19 -8.33 38.82
CA VAL A 298 3.09 -7.81 37.98
C VAL A 298 2.49 -8.94 37.13
N SER A 299 1.16 -9.03 37.15
CA SER A 299 0.40 -10.11 36.53
C SER A 299 0.64 -10.20 35.01
N ILE A 300 0.96 -11.40 34.53
CA ILE A 300 1.24 -11.69 33.10
C ILE A 300 0.00 -11.40 32.25
N ASP A 301 -1.19 -11.76 32.72
CA ASP A 301 -2.44 -11.56 31.97
C ASP A 301 -2.76 -10.07 31.81
N LEU A 302 -2.46 -9.28 32.83
CA LEU A 302 -2.65 -7.84 32.81
C LEU A 302 -1.66 -7.16 31.87
N LEU A 303 -0.39 -7.56 31.90
CA LEU A 303 0.63 -7.10 30.94
C LEU A 303 0.22 -7.42 29.50
N LYS A 304 -0.17 -8.67 29.22
CA LYS A 304 -0.60 -9.07 27.87
C LYS A 304 -1.80 -8.25 27.39
N LYS A 305 -2.79 -8.04 28.27
CA LYS A 305 -3.99 -7.25 27.95
C LYS A 305 -3.64 -5.78 27.67
N SER A 306 -2.78 -5.19 28.48
CA SER A 306 -2.34 -3.80 28.30
C SER A 306 -1.55 -3.62 27.00
N ILE A 307 -0.57 -4.50 26.75
CA ILE A 307 0.20 -4.51 25.50
C ILE A 307 -0.76 -4.61 24.31
N LYS A 308 -1.67 -5.58 24.31
CA LYS A 308 -2.66 -5.72 23.24
C LYS A 308 -3.46 -4.43 23.04
N ASN A 309 -4.03 -3.86 24.10
CA ASN A 309 -4.85 -2.65 24.01
C ASN A 309 -4.09 -1.44 23.46
N LEU A 310 -2.82 -1.29 23.83
CA LEU A 310 -1.98 -0.18 23.37
C LEU A 310 -1.47 -0.41 21.95
N THR A 311 -1.20 -1.66 21.56
CA THR A 311 -0.87 -2.04 20.18
C THR A 311 -2.06 -1.78 19.25
N LEU A 312 -3.29 -2.13 19.66
CA LEU A 312 -4.52 -1.83 18.91
C LEU A 312 -4.74 -0.32 18.68
N LYS A 313 -4.26 0.51 19.62
CA LYS A 313 -4.34 1.99 19.53
C LYS A 313 -3.13 2.60 18.80
N ASN A 314 -2.20 1.81 18.28
CA ASN A 314 -0.94 2.24 17.65
C ASN A 314 -0.06 3.14 18.54
N LYS A 315 -0.18 3.01 19.87
CA LYS A 315 0.66 3.77 20.82
C LYS A 315 2.01 3.12 21.10
N ILE A 316 2.06 1.79 20.97
CA ILE A 316 3.26 0.99 21.19
C ILE A 316 3.42 -0.02 20.06
N THR A 317 4.66 -0.40 19.80
CA THR A 317 5.04 -1.47 18.89
C THR A 317 5.74 -2.58 19.67
N PRO A 318 5.16 -3.79 19.76
CA PRO A 318 5.86 -4.95 20.31
C PRO A 318 6.98 -5.41 19.38
N ILE A 319 8.17 -5.66 19.92
CA ILE A 319 9.35 -6.11 19.20
C ILE A 319 9.69 -7.55 19.60
N LEU A 320 9.93 -8.38 18.59
CA LEU A 320 10.50 -9.71 18.71
C LEU A 320 11.79 -9.81 17.89
N CYS A 321 12.61 -10.83 18.18
CA CYS A 321 13.77 -11.22 17.40
C CYS A 321 13.81 -12.72 17.12
N GLY A 322 14.60 -13.08 16.10
CA GLY A 322 14.88 -14.47 15.74
C GLY A 322 15.78 -14.60 14.51
N SER A 323 15.88 -15.82 14.00
CA SER A 323 16.51 -16.14 12.72
C SER A 323 15.64 -17.15 11.98
N SER A 324 14.90 -16.67 10.98
CA SER A 324 14.04 -17.51 10.15
C SER A 324 14.85 -18.52 9.32
N PHE A 325 16.11 -18.20 8.99
CA PHE A 325 17.02 -19.12 8.27
C PHE A 325 17.42 -20.31 9.16
N LYS A 326 17.79 -20.05 10.41
CA LYS A 326 18.15 -21.10 11.39
C LYS A 326 16.96 -21.71 12.12
N ASN A 327 15.72 -21.39 11.73
CA ASN A 327 14.50 -21.90 12.37
C ASN A 327 14.29 -21.48 13.84
N ILE A 328 14.90 -20.38 14.28
CA ILE A 328 14.84 -19.89 15.67
C ILE A 328 13.89 -18.69 15.77
N GLY A 329 12.95 -18.71 16.72
CA GLY A 329 12.12 -17.53 17.06
C GLY A 329 10.82 -17.35 16.26
N VAL A 330 10.57 -18.16 15.23
CA VAL A 330 9.34 -18.07 14.41
C VAL A 330 8.08 -18.54 15.17
N GLN A 331 8.15 -19.58 16.01
CA GLN A 331 6.98 -20.02 16.79
C GLN A 331 6.54 -18.97 17.83
N PRO A 332 7.45 -18.32 18.59
CA PRO A 332 7.12 -17.15 19.41
C PRO A 332 6.47 -16.00 18.63
N LEU A 333 6.91 -15.75 17.39
CA LEU A 333 6.26 -14.77 16.50
C LEU A 333 4.81 -15.18 16.19
N MET A 334 4.55 -16.45 15.88
CA MET A 334 3.19 -16.96 15.66
C MET A 334 2.29 -16.81 16.88
N ASP A 335 2.85 -16.97 18.07
CA ASP A 335 2.13 -16.75 19.33
C ASP A 335 1.82 -15.26 19.56
N ALA A 336 2.78 -14.38 19.27
CA ALA A 336 2.61 -12.94 19.38
C ALA A 336 1.53 -12.40 18.41
N ILE A 337 1.40 -12.98 17.21
CA ILE A 337 0.33 -12.64 16.25
C ILE A 337 -1.06 -12.86 16.88
N ILE A 338 -1.24 -13.97 17.59
CA ILE A 338 -2.54 -14.28 18.21
C ILE A 338 -2.79 -13.34 19.40
N ASP A 339 -1.77 -13.15 20.24
CA ASP A 339 -1.90 -12.45 21.52
C ASP A 339 -2.05 -10.93 21.33
N TYR A 340 -1.36 -10.32 20.36
CA TYR A 340 -1.23 -8.86 20.27
C TYR A 340 -1.87 -8.22 19.02
N LEU A 341 -2.03 -8.94 17.90
CA LEU A 341 -2.69 -8.37 16.71
C LEU A 341 -4.22 -8.48 16.78
N PRO A 342 -4.94 -7.54 16.12
CA PRO A 342 -6.41 -7.47 16.15
C PRO A 342 -7.08 -8.66 15.48
N SER A 343 -8.24 -9.02 16.02
CA SER A 343 -9.28 -9.69 15.24
C SER A 343 -10.06 -8.69 14.36
N PRO A 344 -10.80 -9.15 13.33
CA PRO A 344 -11.68 -8.29 12.52
C PRO A 344 -12.79 -7.55 13.30
N LEU A 345 -13.03 -7.91 14.57
CA LEU A 345 -13.94 -7.20 15.46
C LEU A 345 -13.25 -6.04 16.21
N GLU A 346 -11.95 -6.17 16.45
CA GLU A 346 -11.12 -5.20 17.17
C GLU A 346 -10.46 -4.20 16.20
N SER A 347 -10.44 -4.53 14.90
CA SER A 347 -9.95 -3.67 13.83
C SER A 347 -10.84 -2.45 13.61
N ILE A 348 -10.25 -1.41 13.03
CA ILE A 348 -10.98 -0.20 12.63
C ILE A 348 -12.00 -0.56 11.55
N PRO A 349 -13.27 -0.10 11.68
CA PRO A 349 -14.28 -0.38 10.66
C PRO A 349 -13.89 0.29 9.34
N PRO A 350 -14.25 -0.32 8.19
CA PRO A 350 -13.93 0.27 6.91
C PRO A 350 -14.68 1.60 6.72
N GLU A 351 -14.02 2.56 6.08
CA GLU A 351 -14.65 3.80 5.66
C GLU A 351 -15.56 3.56 4.45
N VAL A 352 -16.80 4.04 4.55
CA VAL A 352 -17.83 3.88 3.53
C VAL A 352 -18.24 5.25 2.99
N ILE A 353 -18.15 5.40 1.67
CA ILE A 353 -18.54 6.59 0.93
C ILE A 353 -19.85 6.28 0.18
N SER A 354 -20.78 7.23 0.17
CA SER A 354 -21.96 7.18 -0.69
C SER A 354 -21.95 8.40 -1.61
N THR A 355 -22.13 8.18 -2.91
CA THR A 355 -22.18 9.26 -3.90
C THR A 355 -23.38 10.20 -3.71
N ASN A 356 -24.41 9.77 -2.98
CA ASN A 356 -25.67 10.51 -2.81
C ASN A 356 -25.82 11.23 -1.46
N LEU A 357 -24.86 11.07 -0.53
CA LEU A 357 -24.93 11.63 0.83
C LEU A 357 -23.72 12.53 1.09
N LYS A 358 -23.72 13.75 0.54
CA LYS A 358 -22.63 14.73 0.72
C LYS A 358 -22.52 15.27 2.18
N ASN A 359 -23.52 15.06 3.04
CA ASN A 359 -23.64 15.73 4.36
C ASN A 359 -23.71 14.80 5.60
N ILE A 360 -23.34 13.52 5.50
CA ILE A 360 -23.28 12.62 6.69
C ILE A 360 -21.82 12.32 7.02
N ASN A 361 -21.44 12.45 8.30
CA ASN A 361 -20.11 12.06 8.79
C ASN A 361 -19.75 10.65 8.31
N LYS A 362 -18.62 10.54 7.59
CA LYS A 362 -18.13 9.30 6.95
C LYS A 362 -18.04 8.09 7.90
N THR A 363 -17.89 8.34 9.20
CA THR A 363 -17.75 7.34 10.27
C THR A 363 -19.08 6.83 10.86
N GLU A 364 -20.22 7.47 10.60
CA GLU A 364 -21.51 7.04 11.15
C GLU A 364 -22.17 5.89 10.37
N LEU A 365 -21.65 5.59 9.17
CA LEU A 365 -22.19 4.58 8.26
C LEU A 365 -21.68 3.16 8.56
N SER A 366 -20.58 2.99 9.28
CA SER A 366 -20.05 1.68 9.68
C SER A 366 -19.99 1.55 11.20
N ILE A 367 -20.70 0.57 11.74
CA ILE A 367 -20.79 0.32 13.18
C ILE A 367 -20.40 -1.12 13.45
N ILE A 368 -19.56 -1.37 14.45
CA ILE A 368 -19.19 -2.73 14.85
C ILE A 368 -20.17 -3.24 15.91
N ASP A 369 -20.87 -4.34 15.60
CA ASP A 369 -21.68 -5.09 16.58
C ASP A 369 -20.89 -6.32 17.06
N PRO A 370 -20.71 -6.52 18.39
CA PRO A 370 -19.94 -7.63 18.94
C PRO A 370 -20.49 -9.02 18.60
N LYS A 371 -21.76 -9.15 18.16
CA LYS A 371 -22.35 -10.45 17.78
C LYS A 371 -22.37 -10.72 16.27
N LEU A 372 -22.48 -9.68 15.45
CA LEU A 372 -22.69 -9.80 14.00
C LEU A 372 -21.47 -9.36 13.18
N GLY A 373 -20.54 -8.62 13.78
CA GLY A 373 -19.40 -8.01 13.10
C GLY A 373 -19.70 -6.57 12.65
N CYS A 374 -18.96 -6.08 11.68
CA CYS A 374 -19.21 -4.78 11.08
C CYS A 374 -20.59 -4.79 10.41
N ILE A 375 -21.44 -3.82 10.76
CA ILE A 375 -22.73 -3.54 10.15
C ILE A 375 -22.58 -2.24 9.38
N ILE A 376 -22.89 -2.30 8.08
CA ILE A 376 -22.87 -1.12 7.22
C ILE A 376 -24.30 -0.59 7.04
N ASN A 377 -24.45 0.72 7.15
CA ASN A 377 -25.70 1.47 7.05
C ASN A 377 -26.81 0.95 7.99
N LYS A 378 -26.43 0.50 9.20
CA LYS A 378 -27.34 -0.12 10.20
C LYS A 378 -28.14 -1.32 9.65
N ASN A 379 -27.77 -1.87 8.49
CA ASN A 379 -28.49 -2.95 7.84
C ASN A 379 -27.76 -4.28 8.07
N LYS A 380 -28.32 -5.10 8.97
CA LYS A 380 -27.76 -6.42 9.34
C LYS A 380 -27.73 -7.43 8.19
N ASN A 381 -28.54 -7.21 7.15
CA ASN A 381 -28.67 -8.11 6.03
C ASN A 381 -27.79 -7.71 4.84
N LEU A 382 -27.06 -6.59 4.94
CA LEU A 382 -26.19 -6.11 3.88
C LEU A 382 -24.84 -6.82 3.97
N THR A 383 -24.46 -7.48 2.87
CA THR A 383 -23.13 -8.06 2.70
C THR A 383 -22.30 -7.11 1.86
N THR A 384 -21.15 -6.72 2.39
CA THR A 384 -20.22 -5.83 1.69
C THR A 384 -18.84 -6.45 1.69
N ALA A 385 -18.25 -6.55 0.50
CA ALA A 385 -16.91 -7.08 0.31
C ALA A 385 -16.10 -6.16 -0.60
N LEU A 386 -14.78 -6.12 -0.41
CA LEU A 386 -13.84 -5.43 -1.28
C LEU A 386 -13.13 -6.45 -2.15
N ALA A 387 -13.20 -6.28 -3.47
CA ALA A 387 -12.33 -6.99 -4.40
C ALA A 387 -10.97 -6.29 -4.40
N PHE A 388 -9.95 -6.95 -3.87
CA PHE A 388 -8.63 -6.33 -3.71
C PHE A 388 -7.57 -6.94 -4.61
N LYS A 389 -7.75 -8.18 -5.07
CA LYS A 389 -6.83 -8.83 -6.01
C LYS A 389 -7.57 -9.60 -7.08
N VAL A 390 -7.15 -9.47 -8.34
CA VAL A 390 -7.65 -10.28 -9.46
C VAL A 390 -6.44 -10.98 -10.07
N ILE A 391 -6.56 -12.28 -10.32
CA ILE A 391 -5.51 -13.11 -10.92
C ILE A 391 -6.14 -14.02 -11.96
N ASN A 392 -5.55 -14.11 -13.14
CA ASN A 392 -5.90 -15.10 -14.14
C ASN A 392 -5.04 -16.36 -13.98
N HIS A 393 -5.66 -17.48 -13.61
CA HIS A 393 -4.98 -18.76 -13.48
C HIS A 393 -5.23 -19.63 -14.73
N PRO A 394 -4.20 -20.28 -15.32
CA PRO A 394 -4.31 -20.97 -16.61
C PRO A 394 -5.41 -22.02 -16.67
N ASN A 395 -5.60 -22.79 -15.59
CA ASN A 395 -6.60 -23.87 -15.54
C ASN A 395 -7.97 -23.45 -14.95
N ARG A 396 -8.03 -22.34 -14.21
CA ARG A 396 -9.21 -21.96 -13.40
C ARG A 396 -9.87 -20.67 -13.87
N GLY A 397 -9.25 -19.96 -14.81
CA GLY A 397 -9.67 -18.65 -15.29
C GLY A 397 -9.45 -17.55 -14.24
N LEU A 398 -10.27 -16.51 -14.31
CA LEU A 398 -10.22 -15.35 -13.42
C LEU A 398 -10.63 -15.72 -11.98
N MET A 399 -9.74 -15.42 -11.05
CA MET A 399 -9.89 -15.56 -9.61
C MET A 399 -9.87 -14.17 -8.98
N ILE A 400 -10.97 -13.79 -8.35
CA ILE A 400 -11.14 -12.47 -7.71
C ILE A 400 -11.10 -12.65 -6.20
N PHE A 401 -10.02 -12.20 -5.58
CA PHE A 401 -9.84 -12.20 -4.13
C PHE A 401 -10.65 -11.08 -3.51
N VAL A 402 -11.45 -11.46 -2.51
CA VAL A 402 -12.36 -10.58 -1.80
C VAL A 402 -12.17 -10.69 -0.30
N ARG A 403 -12.24 -9.54 0.38
CA ARG A 403 -12.39 -9.48 1.84
C ARG A 403 -13.82 -9.10 2.18
N VAL A 404 -14.51 -9.95 2.94
CA VAL A 404 -15.88 -9.70 3.39
C VAL A 404 -15.83 -8.90 4.69
N TYR A 405 -16.38 -7.68 4.70
CA TYR A 405 -16.41 -6.83 5.90
C TYR A 405 -17.71 -6.99 6.69
N SER A 406 -18.86 -7.05 6.00
CA SER A 406 -20.18 -7.22 6.60
C SER A 406 -20.91 -8.38 5.95
N GLY A 407 -21.78 -9.06 6.73
CA GLY A 407 -22.71 -10.05 6.22
C GLY A 407 -22.10 -11.39 5.83
N LYS A 408 -22.73 -12.06 4.86
CA LYS A 408 -22.41 -13.43 4.43
C LYS A 408 -22.62 -13.58 2.92
N LEU A 409 -21.57 -13.95 2.21
CA LEU A 409 -21.62 -14.23 0.79
C LEU A 409 -21.89 -15.72 0.53
N GLN A 410 -22.84 -16.02 -0.37
CA GLN A 410 -23.22 -17.38 -0.74
C GLN A 410 -22.88 -17.65 -2.21
N PRO A 411 -22.46 -18.87 -2.60
CA PRO A 411 -22.20 -19.19 -4.00
C PRO A 411 -23.48 -19.11 -4.83
N ASN A 412 -23.36 -18.76 -6.11
CA ASN A 412 -24.48 -18.55 -7.03
C ASN A 412 -25.46 -17.44 -6.63
N SER A 413 -25.09 -16.52 -5.72
CA SER A 413 -25.89 -15.33 -5.41
C SER A 413 -25.74 -14.26 -6.50
N MET A 414 -26.73 -13.39 -6.65
CA MET A 414 -26.52 -12.15 -7.38
C MET A 414 -25.87 -11.11 -6.45
N ILE A 415 -24.86 -10.41 -6.97
CA ILE A 415 -24.18 -9.27 -6.34
C ILE A 415 -24.36 -8.00 -7.18
N ILE A 416 -24.15 -6.84 -6.59
CA ILE A 416 -24.07 -5.55 -7.28
C ILE A 416 -22.63 -5.05 -7.19
N ASN A 417 -22.05 -4.66 -8.33
CA ASN A 417 -20.82 -3.88 -8.34
C ASN A 417 -21.17 -2.41 -8.10
N SER A 418 -20.68 -1.79 -7.03
CA SER A 418 -21.01 -0.40 -6.71
C SER A 418 -20.40 0.62 -7.67
N ARG A 419 -19.35 0.25 -8.41
CA ARG A 419 -18.71 1.13 -9.41
C ARG A 419 -19.57 1.22 -10.67
N THR A 420 -20.02 0.09 -11.21
CA THR A 420 -20.80 0.03 -12.46
C THR A 420 -22.32 0.07 -12.22
N GLY A 421 -22.78 -0.30 -11.02
CA GLY A 421 -24.20 -0.48 -10.70
C GLY A 421 -24.81 -1.77 -11.27
N GLU A 422 -24.00 -2.60 -11.93
CA GLU A 422 -24.47 -3.81 -12.61
C GLU A 422 -24.71 -4.96 -11.63
N LYS A 423 -25.70 -5.79 -11.96
CA LYS A 423 -26.07 -6.99 -11.18
C LYS A 423 -25.37 -8.20 -11.79
N ILE A 424 -24.42 -8.74 -11.06
CA ILE A 424 -23.53 -9.81 -11.50
C ILE A 424 -23.90 -11.09 -10.75
N LYS A 425 -23.91 -12.24 -11.42
CA LYS A 425 -24.07 -13.53 -10.75
C LYS A 425 -22.71 -14.15 -10.48
N ILE A 426 -22.40 -14.42 -9.22
CA ILE A 426 -21.12 -15.05 -8.87
C ILE A 426 -21.19 -16.57 -9.05
N GLY A 427 -20.06 -17.19 -9.39
CA GLY A 427 -19.92 -18.64 -9.50
C GLY A 427 -19.65 -19.31 -8.15
N LYS A 428 -18.52 -20.01 -8.07
CA LYS A 428 -18.07 -20.73 -6.87
C LYS A 428 -17.26 -19.81 -5.95
N LEU A 429 -17.35 -20.08 -4.65
CA LEU A 429 -16.53 -19.45 -3.63
C LEU A 429 -15.42 -20.42 -3.20
N LEU A 430 -14.19 -19.93 -3.14
CA LEU A 430 -13.01 -20.69 -2.74
C LEU A 430 -12.29 -19.99 -1.58
N VAL A 431 -11.52 -20.75 -0.81
CA VAL A 431 -10.52 -20.23 0.15
C VAL A 431 -9.17 -20.84 -0.20
N MET A 432 -8.13 -20.01 -0.29
CA MET A 432 -6.78 -20.47 -0.61
C MET A 432 -6.15 -21.14 0.61
N ASN A 433 -5.82 -22.42 0.48
CA ASN A 433 -5.13 -23.22 1.50
C ASN A 433 -3.79 -23.71 0.94
N GLY A 434 -2.73 -22.91 1.16
CA GLY A 434 -1.48 -23.03 0.42
C GLY A 434 -1.73 -22.87 -1.08
N ASP A 435 -1.21 -23.80 -1.89
CA ASP A 435 -1.39 -23.85 -3.34
C ASP A 435 -2.77 -24.43 -3.77
N SER A 436 -3.44 -25.16 -2.87
CA SER A 436 -4.71 -25.82 -3.18
C SER A 436 -5.93 -24.97 -2.74
N PRO A 437 -6.79 -24.50 -3.66
CA PRO A 437 -8.03 -23.84 -3.29
C PRO A 437 -9.07 -24.85 -2.82
N LEU A 438 -9.75 -24.52 -1.71
CA LEU A 438 -10.86 -25.30 -1.16
C LEU A 438 -12.19 -24.62 -1.48
N GLU A 439 -13.15 -25.36 -2.03
CA GLU A 439 -14.49 -24.84 -2.31
C GLU A 439 -15.32 -24.71 -1.02
N VAL A 440 -15.92 -23.54 -0.81
CA VAL A 440 -16.64 -23.21 0.43
C VAL A 440 -18.12 -22.90 0.19
N LYS A 441 -18.97 -23.30 1.14
CA LYS A 441 -20.42 -23.08 1.06
C LYS A 441 -20.84 -21.63 1.27
N TYR A 442 -20.02 -20.85 1.96
CA TYR A 442 -20.25 -19.43 2.21
C TYR A 442 -18.96 -18.76 2.72
N LEU A 443 -18.88 -17.44 2.60
CA LEU A 443 -17.86 -16.60 3.23
C LEU A 443 -18.54 -15.65 4.21
N THR A 444 -18.07 -15.57 5.46
CA THR A 444 -18.59 -14.65 6.47
C THR A 444 -17.70 -13.43 6.63
N ALA A 445 -18.22 -12.38 7.26
CA ALA A 445 -17.45 -11.22 7.70
C ALA A 445 -16.12 -11.60 8.38
N GLY A 446 -15.07 -10.84 8.05
CA GLY A 446 -13.70 -11.03 8.51
C GLY A 446 -12.87 -12.00 7.67
N ASN A 447 -13.48 -12.84 6.83
CA ASN A 447 -12.74 -13.79 6.01
C ASN A 447 -12.31 -13.20 4.66
N ILE A 448 -11.18 -13.72 4.18
CA ILE A 448 -10.69 -13.57 2.82
C ILE A 448 -11.06 -14.83 2.03
N GLY A 449 -11.55 -14.66 0.81
CA GLY A 449 -11.87 -15.75 -0.10
C GLY A 449 -11.74 -15.33 -1.55
N VAL A 450 -12.05 -16.25 -2.46
CA VAL A 450 -11.92 -16.06 -3.90
C VAL A 450 -13.25 -16.34 -4.57
N ILE A 451 -13.66 -15.44 -5.45
CA ILE A 451 -14.82 -15.57 -6.32
C ILE A 451 -14.33 -15.99 -7.71
N THR A 452 -15.06 -16.90 -8.34
CA THR A 452 -14.79 -17.36 -9.71
C THR A 452 -16.00 -17.16 -10.62
N GLY A 453 -15.74 -17.09 -11.92
CA GLY A 453 -16.78 -17.12 -12.96
C GLY A 453 -17.39 -15.77 -13.34
N THR A 454 -16.69 -14.66 -13.06
CA THR A 454 -17.09 -13.30 -13.45
C THR A 454 -15.89 -12.52 -13.93
N ASP A 455 -16.04 -11.79 -15.04
CA ASP A 455 -15.02 -10.93 -15.65
C ASP A 455 -15.29 -9.42 -15.49
N GLU A 456 -16.45 -9.06 -14.94
CA GLU A 456 -16.94 -7.68 -14.77
C GLU A 456 -16.40 -6.98 -13.50
N ILE A 457 -15.61 -7.67 -12.67
CA ILE A 457 -15.09 -7.14 -11.40
C ILE A 457 -13.61 -6.82 -11.53
N SER A 458 -13.23 -5.59 -11.20
CA SER A 458 -11.83 -5.14 -11.16
C SER A 458 -11.33 -4.96 -9.72
N THR A 459 -10.02 -4.88 -9.58
CA THR A 459 -9.36 -4.49 -8.33
C THR A 459 -9.88 -3.13 -7.83
N GLY A 460 -10.22 -3.06 -6.54
CA GLY A 460 -10.76 -1.87 -5.88
C GLY A 460 -12.29 -1.79 -5.87
N ASP A 461 -12.99 -2.70 -6.55
CA ASP A 461 -14.45 -2.68 -6.61
C ASP A 461 -15.07 -3.12 -5.28
N THR A 462 -16.15 -2.44 -4.90
CA THR A 462 -16.99 -2.86 -3.76
C THR A 462 -18.14 -3.72 -4.27
N ILE A 463 -18.24 -4.89 -3.67
CA ILE A 463 -19.28 -5.88 -3.95
C ILE A 463 -20.34 -5.75 -2.86
N ILE A 464 -21.59 -5.58 -3.28
CA ILE A 464 -22.75 -5.53 -2.40
C ILE A 464 -23.65 -6.73 -2.68
N ALA A 465 -24.03 -7.47 -1.64
CA ALA A 465 -24.93 -8.60 -1.75
C ALA A 465 -25.93 -8.63 -0.59
N HIS A 466 -27.01 -9.39 -0.74
CA HIS A 466 -27.95 -9.65 0.35
C HIS A 466 -27.54 -10.92 1.11
N SER A 467 -27.44 -10.83 2.43
CA SER A 467 -26.90 -11.89 3.31
C SER A 467 -27.81 -13.13 3.40
N LEU A 468 -29.13 -12.92 3.35
CA LEU A 468 -30.13 -13.97 3.60
C LEU A 468 -30.74 -14.57 2.33
N THR A 469 -30.80 -13.82 1.23
CA THR A 469 -31.49 -14.21 0.00
C THR A 469 -30.54 -14.12 -1.18
N LYS A 470 -30.69 -15.03 -2.15
CA LYS A 470 -29.89 -15.03 -3.38
C LYS A 470 -30.30 -13.95 -4.38
N ASN A 471 -31.41 -13.26 -4.12
CA ASN A 471 -32.02 -12.28 -5.02
C ASN A 471 -31.81 -10.85 -4.51
N ILE A 472 -31.39 -9.96 -5.41
CA ILE A 472 -31.02 -8.55 -5.13
C ILE A 472 -32.21 -7.62 -4.88
N ASN A 473 -33.44 -8.00 -5.25
CA ASN A 473 -34.58 -7.06 -5.37
C ASN A 473 -35.02 -6.37 -4.06
N GLN A 474 -34.42 -6.70 -2.92
CA GLN A 474 -34.68 -6.09 -1.61
C GLN A 474 -33.60 -5.11 -1.15
N ILE A 475 -32.54 -4.88 -1.94
CA ILE A 475 -31.50 -3.90 -1.62
C ILE A 475 -32.01 -2.50 -2.00
N SER A 476 -31.92 -1.54 -1.07
CA SER A 476 -32.34 -0.17 -1.34
C SER A 476 -31.40 0.50 -2.37
N LYS A 477 -31.91 1.46 -3.15
CA LYS A 477 -31.08 2.20 -4.12
C LYS A 477 -29.90 2.92 -3.45
N ILE A 478 -30.04 3.30 -2.19
CA ILE A 478 -29.01 3.97 -1.39
C ILE A 478 -27.92 2.95 -1.04
N ASP A 479 -28.29 1.75 -0.61
CA ASP A 479 -27.35 0.68 -0.29
C ASP A 479 -26.53 0.25 -1.51
N SER A 480 -27.13 0.23 -2.71
CA SER A 480 -26.41 -0.12 -3.95
C SER A 480 -25.33 0.88 -4.35
N THR A 481 -25.38 2.11 -3.82
CA THR A 481 -24.39 3.18 -4.11
C THR A 481 -23.27 3.26 -3.08
N LEU A 482 -23.25 2.39 -2.07
CA LEU A 482 -22.22 2.36 -1.06
C LEU A 482 -20.90 1.87 -1.66
N LYS A 483 -19.84 2.66 -1.49
CA LYS A 483 -18.48 2.34 -1.91
C LYS A 483 -17.61 2.27 -0.67
N LEU A 484 -16.85 1.18 -0.52
CA LEU A 484 -15.71 1.21 0.38
C LEU A 484 -14.68 2.19 -0.19
N LEU A 485 -13.88 2.82 0.67
CA LEU A 485 -12.86 3.79 0.26
C LEU A 485 -12.04 3.25 -0.93
N PRO A 486 -12.09 3.90 -2.12
CA PRO A 486 -11.39 3.40 -3.30
C PRO A 486 -9.88 3.48 -3.12
N ILE A 487 -9.16 2.53 -3.72
CA ILE A 487 -7.69 2.50 -3.71
C ILE A 487 -7.18 3.65 -4.55
N ASN A 488 -6.36 4.53 -3.97
CA ASN A 488 -5.74 5.61 -4.73
C ASN A 488 -4.67 5.01 -5.66
N ILE A 489 -4.87 5.16 -6.96
CA ILE A 489 -3.96 4.65 -7.97
C ILE A 489 -3.00 5.78 -8.35
N PRO A 490 -1.69 5.64 -8.12
CA PRO A 490 -0.72 6.65 -8.55
C PRO A 490 -0.70 6.77 -10.08
N PRO A 491 -0.40 7.96 -10.63
CA PRO A 491 -0.33 8.14 -12.08
C PRO A 491 0.84 7.34 -12.69
N PRO A 492 0.65 6.72 -13.88
CA PRO A 492 1.74 6.04 -14.57
C PRO A 492 2.74 7.07 -15.12
N VAL A 493 4.02 6.69 -15.14
CA VAL A 493 5.13 7.60 -15.50
C VAL A 493 5.93 7.09 -16.69
N PHE A 494 5.91 5.77 -16.92
CA PHE A 494 6.56 5.12 -18.04
C PHE A 494 5.54 4.63 -19.05
N SER A 495 5.92 4.58 -20.33
CA SER A 495 5.07 4.09 -21.41
C SER A 495 5.86 3.22 -22.38
N VAL A 496 5.21 2.23 -22.95
CA VAL A 496 5.78 1.30 -23.93
C VAL A 496 4.79 1.11 -25.07
N SER A 497 5.26 1.12 -26.31
CA SER A 497 4.42 0.76 -27.47
C SER A 497 4.29 -0.76 -27.59
N ILE A 498 3.08 -1.21 -27.90
CA ILE A 498 2.75 -2.62 -28.09
C ILE A 498 2.04 -2.78 -29.43
N GLU A 499 2.60 -3.62 -30.28
CA GLU A 499 2.05 -3.91 -31.59
C GLU A 499 1.84 -5.42 -31.77
N PRO A 500 0.70 -5.85 -32.32
CA PRO A 500 0.53 -7.24 -32.69
C PRO A 500 1.40 -7.56 -33.92
N THR A 501 2.14 -8.67 -33.87
CA THR A 501 2.98 -9.11 -35.01
C THR A 501 2.16 -9.36 -36.27
N THR A 502 0.90 -9.77 -36.13
CA THR A 502 -0.05 -9.93 -37.23
C THR A 502 -1.44 -9.40 -36.86
N ILE A 503 -2.24 -9.05 -37.86
CA ILE A 503 -3.63 -8.59 -37.67
C ILE A 503 -4.49 -9.67 -36.97
N ALA A 504 -4.19 -10.95 -37.16
CA ALA A 504 -4.90 -12.06 -36.51
C ALA A 504 -4.63 -12.10 -35.00
N ASP A 505 -3.41 -11.74 -34.59
CA ASP A 505 -3.00 -11.73 -33.18
C ASP A 505 -3.60 -10.54 -32.40
N LYS A 506 -4.09 -9.50 -33.10
CA LYS A 506 -4.71 -8.32 -32.48
C LYS A 506 -5.84 -8.69 -31.51
N ARG A 507 -6.74 -9.59 -31.90
CA ARG A 507 -7.85 -10.02 -31.02
C ARG A 507 -7.35 -10.68 -29.73
N LYS A 508 -6.28 -11.48 -29.83
CA LYS A 508 -5.69 -12.15 -28.67
C LYS A 508 -4.97 -11.13 -27.78
N LEU A 509 -4.26 -10.19 -28.39
CA LEU A 509 -3.60 -9.08 -27.69
C LEU A 509 -4.63 -8.26 -26.90
N ASP A 510 -5.69 -7.78 -27.55
CA ASP A 510 -6.73 -6.97 -26.91
C ASP A 510 -7.36 -7.72 -25.72
N SER A 511 -7.73 -9.00 -25.91
CA SER A 511 -8.29 -9.81 -24.83
C SER A 511 -7.31 -10.06 -23.66
N SER A 512 -6.01 -10.09 -23.93
CA SER A 512 -4.97 -10.32 -22.93
C SER A 512 -4.65 -9.03 -22.16
N LEU A 513 -4.64 -7.89 -22.85
CA LEU A 513 -4.50 -6.57 -22.24
C LEU A 513 -5.69 -6.26 -21.33
N ASP A 514 -6.93 -6.58 -21.75
CA ASP A 514 -8.12 -6.43 -20.90
C ASP A 514 -8.01 -7.22 -19.59
N ILE A 515 -7.41 -8.41 -19.63
CA ILE A 515 -7.15 -9.21 -18.43
C ILE A 515 -6.12 -8.52 -17.54
N LEU A 516 -5.00 -8.05 -18.11
CA LEU A 516 -3.94 -7.37 -17.35
C LEU A 516 -4.42 -6.07 -16.69
N LEU A 517 -5.19 -5.25 -17.41
CA LEU A 517 -5.75 -4.00 -16.88
C LEU A 517 -6.72 -4.25 -15.70
N LYS A 518 -7.41 -5.40 -15.70
CA LYS A 518 -8.28 -5.80 -14.58
C LYS A 518 -7.47 -6.29 -13.37
N GLU A 519 -6.38 -7.01 -13.62
CA GLU A 519 -5.45 -7.47 -12.57
C GLU A 519 -4.75 -6.28 -11.89
N ASP A 520 -4.23 -5.36 -12.70
CA ASP A 520 -3.50 -4.18 -12.26
C ASP A 520 -4.08 -2.87 -12.86
N PRO A 521 -4.87 -2.12 -12.07
CA PRO A 521 -5.45 -0.86 -12.51
C PRO A 521 -4.45 0.30 -12.56
N SER A 522 -3.21 0.11 -12.12
CA SER A 522 -2.13 1.10 -12.29
C SER A 522 -1.58 1.12 -13.72
N LEU A 523 -1.84 0.08 -14.50
CA LEU A 523 -1.60 0.06 -15.94
C LEU A 523 -2.69 0.85 -16.66
N LYS A 524 -2.28 1.68 -17.62
CA LYS A 524 -3.21 2.40 -18.51
C LYS A 524 -2.90 2.07 -19.96
N LEU A 525 -3.92 1.76 -20.74
CA LEU A 525 -3.81 1.56 -22.17
C LEU A 525 -4.41 2.76 -22.89
N THR A 526 -3.61 3.40 -23.74
CA THR A 526 -4.06 4.47 -24.63
C THR A 526 -3.80 4.07 -26.07
N PHE A 527 -4.79 4.23 -26.95
CA PHE A 527 -4.60 4.02 -28.38
C PHE A 527 -4.27 5.36 -29.03
N ASP A 528 -3.16 5.42 -29.74
CA ASP A 528 -2.80 6.61 -30.50
C ASP A 528 -3.33 6.48 -31.93
N GLU A 529 -4.29 7.34 -32.29
CA GLU A 529 -4.92 7.35 -33.60
C GLU A 529 -3.96 7.82 -34.72
N GLU A 530 -2.93 8.63 -34.39
CA GLU A 530 -1.98 9.12 -35.40
C GLU A 530 -0.95 8.05 -35.79
N SER A 531 -0.37 7.34 -34.81
CA SER A 531 0.58 6.24 -35.07
C SER A 531 -0.11 4.89 -35.33
N GLY A 532 -1.37 4.74 -34.91
CA GLY A 532 -2.08 3.46 -34.94
C GLY A 532 -1.58 2.44 -33.90
N GLN A 533 -0.76 2.87 -32.95
CA GLN A 533 -0.13 2.03 -31.94
C GLN A 533 -0.91 2.01 -30.63
N SER A 534 -0.83 0.88 -29.91
CA SER A 534 -1.31 0.78 -28.54
C SER A 534 -0.17 1.11 -27.58
N ILE A 535 -0.35 2.12 -26.74
CA ILE A 535 0.62 2.57 -25.75
C ILE A 535 0.18 2.07 -24.37
N LEU A 536 1.01 1.24 -23.74
CA LEU A 536 0.82 0.76 -22.38
C LEU A 536 1.67 1.58 -21.42
N SER A 537 1.04 2.25 -20.48
CA SER A 537 1.69 3.05 -19.44
C SER A 537 1.64 2.37 -18.08
N GLY A 538 2.71 2.48 -17.30
CA GLY A 538 2.86 1.89 -15.97
C GLY A 538 3.67 2.76 -15.01
N MET A 539 3.76 2.30 -13.75
CA MET A 539 4.40 3.06 -12.66
C MET A 539 5.93 3.04 -12.67
N GLY A 540 6.55 2.02 -13.26
CA GLY A 540 7.98 1.77 -13.19
C GLY A 540 8.51 0.98 -14.38
N GLU A 541 9.82 1.03 -14.59
CA GLU A 541 10.52 0.24 -15.61
C GLU A 541 10.35 -1.26 -15.34
N LEU A 542 10.62 -1.69 -14.10
CA LEU A 542 10.49 -3.09 -13.68
C LEU A 542 9.05 -3.59 -13.87
N HIS A 543 8.08 -2.73 -13.56
CA HIS A 543 6.67 -3.03 -13.69
C HIS A 543 6.27 -3.30 -15.16
N LEU A 544 6.73 -2.48 -16.09
CA LEU A 544 6.46 -2.70 -17.53
C LEU A 544 7.23 -3.90 -18.08
N GLU A 545 8.46 -4.14 -17.63
CA GLU A 545 9.25 -5.31 -18.03
C GLU A 545 8.54 -6.63 -17.65
N ILE A 546 8.03 -6.72 -16.42
CA ILE A 546 7.27 -7.89 -15.98
C ILE A 546 5.96 -8.01 -16.77
N THR A 547 5.28 -6.89 -17.03
CA THR A 547 4.05 -6.91 -17.82
C THR A 547 4.29 -7.42 -19.25
N LYS A 548 5.39 -6.99 -19.86
CA LYS A 548 5.88 -7.48 -21.16
C LYS A 548 6.13 -8.99 -21.11
N ASP A 549 6.86 -9.45 -20.09
CA ASP A 549 7.18 -10.87 -19.95
C ASP A 549 5.91 -11.72 -19.77
N ARG A 550 4.93 -11.25 -18.97
CA ARG A 550 3.63 -11.93 -18.80
C ARG A 550 2.82 -11.99 -20.10
N LEU A 551 2.85 -10.93 -20.91
CA LEU A 551 2.19 -10.94 -22.23
C LEU A 551 2.77 -12.02 -23.16
N ILE A 552 4.10 -12.07 -23.24
CA ILE A 552 4.82 -12.94 -24.18
C ILE A 552 4.87 -14.39 -23.66
N ASN A 553 5.27 -14.61 -22.41
CA ASN A 553 5.53 -15.94 -21.86
C ASN A 553 4.27 -16.60 -21.26
N ASP A 554 3.53 -15.89 -20.40
CA ASP A 554 2.37 -16.48 -19.71
C ASP A 554 1.18 -16.61 -20.66
N MET A 555 0.78 -15.51 -21.30
CA MET A 555 -0.39 -15.46 -22.18
C MET A 555 -0.09 -15.89 -23.62
N LYS A 556 1.20 -16.07 -23.95
CA LYS A 556 1.68 -16.52 -25.27
C LYS A 556 1.17 -15.63 -26.39
N VAL A 557 1.16 -14.31 -26.17
CA VAL A 557 0.76 -13.33 -27.17
C VAL A 557 1.95 -13.02 -28.06
N LYS A 558 1.73 -13.01 -29.38
CA LYS A 558 2.75 -12.61 -30.36
C LYS A 558 2.64 -11.11 -30.61
N ALA A 559 3.26 -10.33 -29.74
CA ALA A 559 3.33 -8.89 -29.84
C ALA A 559 4.79 -8.41 -29.80
N ASP A 560 5.10 -7.43 -30.63
CA ASP A 560 6.34 -6.69 -30.59
C ASP A 560 6.15 -5.54 -29.61
N ILE A 561 7.07 -5.44 -28.65
CA ILE A 561 6.98 -4.50 -27.54
C ILE A 561 8.23 -3.63 -27.59
N GLY A 562 8.02 -2.32 -27.83
CA GLY A 562 9.05 -1.33 -27.94
C GLY A 562 9.81 -1.08 -26.63
N ASP A 563 10.77 -0.16 -26.69
CA ASP A 563 11.54 0.23 -25.52
C ASP A 563 10.71 1.10 -24.56
N VAL A 564 11.10 1.10 -23.28
CA VAL A 564 10.46 1.92 -22.26
C VAL A 564 10.77 3.39 -22.53
N CYS A 565 9.74 4.16 -22.84
CA CYS A 565 9.80 5.58 -23.12
C CYS A 565 9.19 6.39 -21.98
N VAL A 566 9.70 7.61 -21.79
CA VAL A 566 9.15 8.59 -20.86
C VAL A 566 8.13 9.44 -21.60
N THR A 567 6.98 9.69 -20.99
CA THR A 567 5.94 10.53 -21.59
C THR A 567 6.30 12.02 -21.42
N TYR A 568 6.61 12.68 -22.52
CA TYR A 568 6.77 14.14 -22.58
C TYR A 568 5.43 14.83 -22.78
N LYS A 569 5.36 16.11 -22.38
CA LYS A 569 4.20 16.99 -22.58
C LYS A 569 4.67 18.32 -23.17
N GLU A 570 3.74 19.16 -23.58
CA GLU A 570 4.05 20.52 -24.03
C GLU A 570 3.43 21.56 -23.10
N THR A 571 4.00 22.77 -23.12
CA THR A 571 3.40 23.94 -22.47
C THR A 571 3.75 25.21 -23.24
N ILE A 572 3.03 26.28 -22.91
CA ILE A 572 3.31 27.62 -23.44
C ILE A 572 4.25 28.37 -22.49
N THR A 573 5.00 29.31 -23.03
CA THR A 573 5.91 30.16 -22.24
C THR A 573 5.29 31.51 -21.90
N LYS A 574 4.40 32.03 -22.75
CA LYS A 574 3.70 33.31 -22.57
C LYS A 574 2.22 33.11 -22.32
N PRO A 575 1.58 33.99 -21.51
CA PRO A 575 0.13 33.98 -21.36
C PRO A 575 -0.57 34.47 -22.64
N VAL A 576 -1.73 33.90 -22.92
CA VAL A 576 -2.66 34.36 -23.97
C VAL A 576 -3.86 35.01 -23.28
N LEU A 577 -4.14 36.26 -23.64
CA LEU A 577 -5.13 37.09 -22.96
C LEU A 577 -6.26 37.49 -23.93
N ASN A 578 -7.46 37.67 -23.38
CA ASN A 578 -8.66 38.16 -24.05
C ASN A 578 -9.10 37.31 -25.25
N ILE A 579 -9.12 35.99 -25.10
CA ILE A 579 -9.64 35.09 -26.14
C ILE A 579 -11.16 35.15 -26.10
N GLU A 580 -11.78 35.69 -27.15
CA GLU A 580 -13.24 35.73 -27.29
C GLU A 580 -13.68 34.92 -28.51
N TYR A 581 -14.58 33.96 -28.31
CA TYR A 581 -15.11 33.13 -29.38
C TYR A 581 -16.62 32.98 -29.28
N SER A 582 -17.31 33.25 -30.38
CA SER A 582 -18.77 33.13 -30.51
C SER A 582 -19.16 32.43 -31.81
N GLU A 583 -20.32 31.77 -31.81
CA GLU A 583 -20.77 30.92 -32.93
C GLU A 583 -20.95 31.68 -34.27
N ASN A 584 -21.12 33.01 -34.24
CA ASN A 584 -21.39 33.84 -35.41
C ASN A 584 -20.14 34.26 -36.21
N ASN A 585 -18.92 34.06 -35.70
CA ASN A 585 -17.70 34.52 -36.35
C ASN A 585 -17.28 33.73 -37.62
N ASN A 586 -17.92 32.60 -37.92
CA ASN A 586 -17.58 31.78 -39.11
C ASN A 586 -18.40 32.10 -40.37
N ASN A 587 -19.36 33.04 -40.32
CA ASN A 587 -20.21 33.40 -41.48
C ASN A 587 -20.04 34.84 -41.98
N SER A 588 -18.86 35.44 -41.82
CA SER A 588 -18.59 36.80 -42.33
C SER A 588 -17.81 36.81 -43.65
N LYS A 589 -18.41 36.26 -44.72
CA LYS A 589 -18.37 37.00 -45.99
C LYS A 589 -19.41 38.11 -45.84
N LYS A 590 -18.94 39.29 -45.42
CA LYS A 590 -19.73 40.52 -45.31
C LYS A 590 -20.60 40.72 -46.55
N ASN A 591 -21.92 40.65 -46.37
CA ASN A 591 -22.84 41.48 -47.14
C ASN A 591 -23.15 42.67 -46.24
N ASP A 592 -22.50 43.78 -46.52
CA ASP A 592 -22.86 45.08 -45.97
C ASP A 592 -24.25 45.43 -46.54
N ASN A 593 -25.27 45.39 -45.68
CA ASN A 593 -26.56 46.11 -45.73
C ASN A 593 -27.61 45.27 -44.99
N ASP A 594 -27.72 45.48 -43.68
CA ASP A 594 -29.00 45.55 -42.97
C ASP A 594 -28.72 45.91 -41.50
N ASP A 595 -28.93 47.20 -41.19
CA ASP A 595 -29.08 47.68 -39.81
C ASP A 595 -30.40 47.15 -39.28
N ASN A 596 -30.36 46.02 -38.58
CA ASN A 596 -31.38 45.62 -37.62
C ASN A 596 -30.73 44.75 -36.53
N ASP A 597 -30.59 45.35 -35.35
CA ASP A 597 -30.20 44.70 -34.09
C ASP A 597 -31.23 43.64 -33.67
N ASN A 598 -31.17 42.47 -34.30
CA ASN A 598 -31.64 41.23 -33.70
C ASN A 598 -30.38 40.43 -33.33
N GLU A 599 -29.90 40.61 -32.09
CA GLU A 599 -28.86 39.76 -31.52
C GLU A 599 -29.33 38.29 -31.59
N ILE A 600 -28.78 37.55 -32.55
CA ILE A 600 -29.01 36.11 -32.67
C ILE A 600 -28.47 35.50 -31.37
N PRO A 601 -29.28 34.73 -30.61
CA PRO A 601 -28.85 34.16 -29.34
C PRO A 601 -27.78 33.10 -29.65
N CYS A 602 -26.52 33.47 -29.43
CA CYS A 602 -25.36 32.66 -29.75
C CYS A 602 -24.65 32.25 -28.46
N PHE A 603 -24.09 31.05 -28.49
CA PHE A 603 -23.15 30.64 -27.46
C PHE A 603 -21.83 31.40 -27.64
N GLY A 604 -21.19 31.77 -26.53
CA GLY A 604 -19.91 32.46 -26.54
C GLY A 604 -19.09 32.18 -25.29
N ILE A 605 -17.77 32.31 -25.41
CA ILE A 605 -16.84 32.19 -24.29
C ILE A 605 -15.73 33.23 -24.37
N LYS A 606 -15.36 33.77 -23.22
CA LYS A 606 -14.20 34.62 -23.02
C LYS A 606 -13.27 33.98 -21.98
N LEU A 607 -12.03 33.73 -22.38
CA LEU A 607 -11.05 33.00 -21.56
C LEU A 607 -9.63 33.56 -21.68
N ASN A 608 -8.82 33.31 -20.64
CA ASN A 608 -7.40 33.63 -20.57
C ASN A 608 -6.61 32.37 -20.23
N ILE A 609 -5.44 32.20 -20.83
CA ILE A 609 -4.55 31.05 -20.60
C ILE A 609 -3.23 31.53 -20.04
N TYR A 610 -2.88 31.09 -18.83
CA TYR A 610 -1.62 31.43 -18.19
C TYR A 610 -0.74 30.19 -18.02
N PRO A 611 0.55 30.25 -18.34
CA PRO A 611 1.47 29.17 -18.01
C PRO A 611 1.83 29.15 -16.52
N ILE A 612 2.10 27.96 -16.00
CA ILE A 612 2.53 27.74 -14.62
C ILE A 612 3.94 27.16 -14.60
N GLU A 613 4.79 27.69 -13.71
CA GLU A 613 6.13 27.15 -13.43
C GLU A 613 6.21 26.34 -12.13
N ILE A 614 5.30 26.60 -11.17
CA ILE A 614 5.31 26.05 -9.80
C ILE A 614 4.19 25.01 -9.62
N ASN A 615 4.37 24.06 -8.70
CA ASN A 615 3.38 23.03 -8.41
C ASN A 615 2.01 23.64 -8.05
N VAL A 616 0.92 23.06 -8.55
CA VAL A 616 -0.45 23.58 -8.37
C VAL A 616 -0.81 23.76 -6.90
N LYS A 617 -0.32 22.89 -6.01
CA LYS A 617 -0.56 22.98 -4.56
C LYS A 617 -0.01 24.26 -3.92
N GLU A 618 1.22 24.65 -4.25
CA GLU A 618 1.84 25.86 -3.68
C GLU A 618 1.14 27.13 -4.21
N LYS A 619 0.74 27.10 -5.49
CA LYS A 619 0.01 28.21 -6.10
C LYS A 619 -1.44 28.31 -5.64
N LEU A 620 -2.08 27.18 -5.29
CA LEU A 620 -3.38 27.17 -4.61
C LEU A 620 -3.27 27.83 -3.23
N THR A 621 -2.24 27.51 -2.44
CA THR A 621 -2.00 28.17 -1.14
C THR A 621 -1.82 29.68 -1.31
N GLU A 622 -1.02 30.13 -2.29
CA GLU A 622 -0.88 31.57 -2.60
C GLU A 622 -2.18 32.21 -3.10
N LEU A 623 -2.98 31.51 -3.91
CA LEU A 623 -4.28 31.99 -4.39
C LEU A 623 -5.30 32.10 -3.26
N HIS A 624 -5.31 31.16 -2.32
CA HIS A 624 -6.13 31.19 -1.12
C HIS A 624 -5.76 32.35 -0.19
N GLU A 625 -4.47 32.72 -0.12
CA GLU A 625 -4.00 33.86 0.69
C GLU A 625 -4.31 35.23 0.06
N PHE A 626 -4.27 35.37 -1.26
CA PHE A 626 -4.37 36.67 -1.94
C PHE A 626 -5.75 37.07 -2.45
N LYS A 627 -6.61 36.11 -2.80
CA LYS A 627 -7.94 36.38 -3.34
C LYS A 627 -8.91 35.37 -2.74
N SER A 628 -9.86 35.83 -1.95
CA SER A 628 -10.92 35.05 -1.28
C SER A 628 -11.85 34.32 -2.28
N PHE A 629 -11.31 33.32 -2.97
CA PHE A 629 -12.04 32.32 -3.75
C PHE A 629 -12.62 31.27 -2.81
N ASN A 630 -13.85 30.83 -3.08
CA ASN A 630 -14.43 29.68 -2.40
C ASN A 630 -13.94 28.41 -3.13
N ASP A 631 -13.72 27.31 -2.42
CA ASP A 631 -13.27 26.01 -2.98
C ASP A 631 -14.15 25.46 -4.12
N GLU A 632 -15.36 26.01 -4.32
CA GLU A 632 -16.36 25.53 -5.28
C GLU A 632 -16.11 25.98 -6.74
N ASP A 633 -15.21 26.94 -6.97
CA ASP A 633 -14.99 27.57 -8.31
C ASP A 633 -13.70 27.10 -9.03
N ILE A 634 -12.89 26.26 -8.38
CA ILE A 634 -11.62 25.77 -8.91
C ILE A 634 -11.76 24.30 -9.32
N TYR A 635 -11.57 24.02 -10.61
CA TYR A 635 -11.64 22.67 -11.17
C TYR A 635 -10.25 22.21 -11.59
N GLN A 636 -9.74 21.19 -10.91
CA GLN A 636 -8.49 20.53 -11.29
C GLN A 636 -8.76 19.48 -12.36
N LEU A 637 -8.24 19.69 -13.58
CA LEU A 637 -8.37 18.74 -14.68
C LEU A 637 -7.31 17.63 -14.61
N ASP A 638 -6.06 18.02 -14.32
CA ASP A 638 -4.89 17.15 -14.23
C ASP A 638 -4.00 17.61 -13.06
N ILE A 639 -2.89 16.90 -12.79
CA ILE A 639 -1.94 17.22 -11.70
C ILE A 639 -1.53 18.70 -11.72
N ASN A 640 -1.35 19.29 -12.91
CA ASN A 640 -0.84 20.66 -13.07
C ASN A 640 -1.72 21.60 -13.94
N THR A 641 -2.95 21.22 -14.27
CA THR A 641 -3.85 22.08 -15.08
C THR A 641 -5.09 22.45 -14.28
N LEU A 642 -5.30 23.75 -14.11
CA LEU A 642 -6.42 24.31 -13.36
C LEU A 642 -7.34 25.08 -14.30
N VAL A 643 -8.64 24.90 -14.11
CA VAL A 643 -9.68 25.77 -14.69
C VAL A 643 -10.31 26.54 -13.55
N ILE A 644 -10.28 27.86 -13.64
CA ILE A 644 -10.85 28.76 -12.63
C ILE A 644 -11.99 29.52 -13.28
N PHE A 645 -13.19 29.40 -12.69
CA PHE A 645 -14.33 30.22 -13.04
C PHE A 645 -14.35 31.46 -12.15
N ASP A 646 -14.44 32.65 -12.74
CA ASP A 646 -14.61 33.85 -11.93
C ASP A 646 -16.03 33.90 -11.34
N LYS A 647 -16.22 34.47 -10.15
CA LYS A 647 -17.54 34.59 -9.49
C LYS A 647 -18.53 35.39 -10.34
N ASP A 648 -18.01 36.32 -11.13
CA ASP A 648 -18.80 37.13 -12.06
C ASP A 648 -19.10 36.42 -13.40
N SER A 649 -18.41 35.32 -13.71
CA SER A 649 -18.48 34.63 -15.01
C SER A 649 -19.81 33.93 -15.30
N ILE A 650 -20.65 33.70 -14.28
CA ILE A 650 -21.92 33.00 -14.42
C ILE A 650 -22.88 33.85 -15.28
N PRO A 651 -23.46 33.31 -16.38
CA PRO A 651 -24.38 34.05 -17.21
C PRO A 651 -25.63 34.52 -16.42
N ASP A 652 -26.13 35.71 -16.76
CA ASP A 652 -27.24 36.36 -16.04
C ASP A 652 -28.53 35.52 -16.01
N VAL A 653 -28.75 34.67 -17.03
CA VAL A 653 -29.84 33.70 -17.09
C VAL A 653 -29.75 32.71 -15.93
N ILE A 654 -28.56 32.16 -15.68
CA ILE A 654 -28.32 31.19 -14.59
C ILE A 654 -28.33 31.90 -13.24
N LYS A 655 -27.77 33.12 -13.13
CA LYS A 655 -27.84 33.93 -11.89
C LYS A 655 -29.29 34.18 -11.48
N LYS A 656 -30.18 34.50 -12.42
CA LYS A 656 -31.62 34.68 -12.18
C LYS A 656 -32.29 33.38 -11.72
N GLU A 657 -31.99 32.23 -12.32
CA GLU A 657 -32.56 30.93 -11.92
C GLU A 657 -32.08 30.46 -10.54
N LEU A 658 -30.80 30.67 -10.21
CA LEU A 658 -30.23 30.37 -8.89
C LEU A 658 -30.87 31.22 -7.78
N LEU A 659 -31.12 32.51 -8.05
CA LEU A 659 -31.76 33.45 -7.11
C LEU A 659 -33.26 33.15 -6.87
N LEU A 660 -33.94 32.60 -7.87
CA LEU A 660 -35.38 32.32 -7.81
C LEU A 660 -35.73 30.92 -7.28
N GLU A 661 -34.73 30.09 -6.96
CA GLU A 661 -34.85 28.67 -6.58
C GLU A 661 -35.72 27.81 -7.54
N LYS A 662 -35.95 28.30 -8.75
CA LYS A 662 -36.75 27.64 -9.79
C LYS A 662 -35.85 27.40 -10.99
N TRP A 663 -35.37 26.17 -11.10
CA TRP A 663 -34.58 25.71 -12.24
C TRP A 663 -35.50 25.43 -13.43
N THR A 664 -35.38 26.20 -14.51
CA THR A 664 -36.21 26.06 -15.72
C THR A 664 -35.47 25.45 -16.90
N LEU A 665 -34.15 25.29 -16.81
CA LEU A 665 -33.31 24.67 -17.84
C LEU A 665 -33.42 23.13 -17.85
N ASN A 666 -33.38 22.54 -19.06
CA ASN A 666 -33.39 21.08 -19.26
C ASN A 666 -32.12 20.35 -18.75
N PHE A 667 -31.05 21.09 -18.47
CA PHE A 667 -29.77 20.55 -18.02
C PHE A 667 -29.38 21.15 -16.68
N SER A 668 -28.73 20.37 -15.82
CA SER A 668 -28.21 20.86 -14.54
C SER A 668 -26.98 21.76 -14.72
N TYR A 669 -26.75 22.66 -13.77
CA TYR A 669 -25.55 23.51 -13.70
C TYR A 669 -24.25 22.69 -13.82
N GLU A 670 -24.15 21.59 -13.05
CA GLU A 670 -23.01 20.68 -13.09
C GLU A 670 -22.76 20.12 -14.50
N LYS A 671 -23.82 19.84 -15.26
CA LYS A 671 -23.70 19.30 -16.63
C LYS A 671 -23.18 20.34 -17.62
N LEU A 672 -23.53 21.62 -17.44
CA LEU A 672 -23.01 22.72 -18.24
C LEU A 672 -21.52 22.95 -17.97
N ILE A 673 -21.13 23.01 -16.70
CA ILE A 673 -19.71 23.10 -16.31
C ILE A 673 -18.91 21.92 -16.84
N ASN A 674 -19.39 20.69 -16.64
CA ASN A 674 -18.71 19.49 -17.15
C ASN A 674 -18.54 19.51 -18.67
N SER A 675 -19.44 20.18 -19.40
CA SER A 675 -19.33 20.32 -20.85
C SER A 675 -18.22 21.32 -21.25
N ILE A 676 -18.11 22.44 -20.53
CA ILE A 676 -16.99 23.39 -20.70
C ILE A 676 -15.66 22.70 -20.40
N LEU A 677 -15.58 22.01 -19.26
CA LEU A 677 -14.39 21.23 -18.87
C LEU A 677 -14.03 20.19 -19.94
N SER A 678 -15.01 19.48 -20.49
CA SER A 678 -14.79 18.51 -21.58
C SER A 678 -14.23 19.17 -22.85
N GLY A 679 -14.69 20.38 -23.18
CA GLY A 679 -14.16 21.16 -24.32
C GLY A 679 -12.73 21.61 -24.10
N VAL A 680 -12.42 22.08 -22.88
CA VAL A 680 -11.05 22.41 -22.45
C VAL A 680 -10.14 21.20 -22.57
N THR A 681 -10.50 20.08 -21.95
CA THR A 681 -9.70 18.83 -22.00
C THR A 681 -9.47 18.38 -23.44
N GLY A 682 -10.52 18.41 -24.29
CA GLY A 682 -10.41 18.03 -25.69
C GLY A 682 -9.46 18.92 -26.49
N SER A 683 -9.40 20.23 -26.20
CA SER A 683 -8.45 21.15 -26.87
C SER A 683 -7.00 20.92 -26.44
N LEU A 684 -6.76 20.72 -25.15
CA LEU A 684 -5.41 20.51 -24.61
C LEU A 684 -4.80 19.18 -25.08
N GLN A 685 -5.64 18.17 -25.34
CA GLN A 685 -5.22 16.88 -25.89
C GLN A 685 -4.79 16.93 -27.36
N MET A 686 -5.26 17.91 -28.15
CA MET A 686 -4.81 18.10 -29.54
C MET A 686 -3.33 18.51 -29.64
N GLY A 687 -2.74 18.92 -28.52
CA GLY A 687 -1.32 19.16 -28.36
C GLY A 687 -0.83 20.49 -28.92
N GLY A 688 0.40 20.86 -28.55
CA GLY A 688 1.04 22.08 -29.02
C GLY A 688 1.65 21.95 -30.42
N ARG A 689 2.22 23.05 -30.94
CA ARG A 689 2.78 23.08 -32.30
C ARG A 689 4.16 22.43 -32.42
N LEU A 690 4.84 22.15 -31.31
CA LEU A 690 6.24 21.73 -31.34
C LEU A 690 6.40 20.25 -31.71
N ALA A 691 5.74 19.37 -30.97
CA ALA A 691 5.77 17.92 -31.12
C ALA A 691 4.36 17.29 -31.09
N ARG A 692 3.30 18.11 -31.11
CA ARG A 692 1.88 17.69 -30.99
C ARG A 692 1.59 16.90 -29.72
N LEU A 693 2.37 17.12 -28.66
CA LEU A 693 2.14 16.46 -27.38
C LEU A 693 1.08 17.23 -26.57
N PRO A 694 0.30 16.55 -25.72
CA PRO A 694 -0.74 17.19 -24.93
C PRO A 694 -0.21 18.34 -24.07
N LEU A 695 -0.97 19.44 -24.02
CA LEU A 695 -0.60 20.65 -23.29
C LEU A 695 -0.92 20.54 -21.79
N GLN A 696 0.05 20.87 -20.93
CA GLN A 696 -0.08 20.86 -19.47
C GLN A 696 0.62 22.07 -18.80
N ASN A 697 0.50 22.19 -17.49
CA ASN A 697 0.98 23.32 -16.67
C ASN A 697 0.32 24.66 -17.07
N LEU A 698 -1.01 24.67 -17.18
CA LEU A 698 -1.79 25.85 -17.59
C LEU A 698 -2.88 26.17 -16.56
N ILE A 699 -3.10 27.47 -16.32
CA ILE A 699 -4.33 27.98 -15.69
C ILE A 699 -5.19 28.58 -16.79
N ILE A 700 -6.41 28.07 -16.91
CA ILE A 700 -7.41 28.61 -17.80
C ILE A 700 -8.43 29.35 -16.95
N TYR A 701 -8.40 30.68 -17.04
CA TYR A 701 -9.41 31.54 -16.44
C TYR A 701 -10.56 31.71 -17.42
N ILE A 702 -11.77 31.44 -16.95
CA ILE A 702 -12.99 31.68 -17.71
C ILE A 702 -13.63 32.95 -17.13
N ASP A 703 -13.49 34.04 -17.87
CA ASP A 703 -13.97 35.36 -17.45
C ASP A 703 -15.48 35.47 -17.67
N GLU A 704 -15.99 35.00 -18.81
CA GLU A 704 -17.41 35.12 -19.19
C GLU A 704 -17.81 33.98 -20.12
N TRP A 705 -19.02 33.44 -19.95
CA TRP A 705 -19.60 32.49 -20.91
C TRP A 705 -21.08 32.77 -21.10
N LYS A 706 -21.54 32.70 -22.36
CA LYS A 706 -22.90 33.07 -22.78
C LYS A 706 -23.67 31.86 -23.29
N ILE A 707 -24.95 31.80 -22.92
CA ILE A 707 -25.90 30.77 -23.31
C ILE A 707 -27.16 31.45 -23.88
N PRO A 708 -27.79 30.90 -24.94
CA PRO A 708 -29.05 31.39 -25.47
C PRO A 708 -30.16 31.51 -24.39
N GLU A 709 -30.93 32.60 -24.40
CA GLU A 709 -32.07 32.82 -23.50
C GLU A 709 -33.31 31.94 -23.82
N ILE A 710 -33.23 31.03 -24.80
CA ILE A 710 -34.37 30.23 -25.25
C ILE A 710 -34.55 29.01 -24.34
N ASN A 711 -35.77 28.85 -23.80
CA ASN A 711 -36.22 27.73 -22.93
C ASN A 711 -36.09 26.31 -23.53
N GLU A 712 -35.51 26.12 -24.71
CA GLU A 712 -35.31 24.82 -25.36
C GLU A 712 -33.85 24.61 -25.82
N ILE A 713 -32.90 24.70 -24.89
CA ILE A 713 -31.56 24.13 -25.17
C ILE A 713 -31.74 22.61 -25.27
N LYS A 714 -31.75 22.09 -26.50
CA LYS A 714 -31.87 20.65 -26.79
C LYS A 714 -30.52 19.93 -26.78
N ASN A 715 -29.41 20.66 -26.96
CA ASN A 715 -28.07 20.08 -27.08
C ASN A 715 -27.01 20.97 -26.44
N ILE A 716 -26.10 20.38 -25.65
CA ILE A 716 -24.96 21.06 -25.01
C ILE A 716 -23.69 20.97 -25.87
N ASN A 717 -23.66 20.11 -26.89
CA ASN A 717 -22.49 19.93 -27.77
C ASN A 717 -21.94 21.24 -28.39
N PRO A 718 -22.75 22.27 -28.72
CA PRO A 718 -22.22 23.55 -29.19
C PRO A 718 -21.26 24.22 -28.19
N LEU A 719 -21.54 24.12 -26.88
CA LEU A 719 -20.70 24.69 -25.83
C LEU A 719 -19.32 24.02 -25.78
N ILE A 720 -19.27 22.70 -25.96
CA ILE A 720 -18.02 21.91 -26.05
C ILE A 720 -17.20 22.34 -27.27
N LYS A 721 -17.87 22.56 -28.41
CA LYS A 721 -17.23 23.00 -29.65
C LYS A 721 -16.63 24.41 -29.50
N ILE A 722 -17.39 25.33 -28.91
CA ILE A 722 -16.99 26.74 -28.76
C ILE A 722 -15.82 26.90 -27.79
N THR A 723 -15.83 26.17 -26.68
CA THR A 723 -14.67 26.11 -25.76
C THR A 723 -13.43 25.62 -26.48
N ARG A 724 -13.56 24.52 -27.23
CA ARG A 724 -12.43 23.92 -27.96
C ARG A 724 -11.87 24.85 -29.04
N GLU A 725 -12.74 25.43 -29.87
CA GLU A 725 -12.32 26.36 -30.93
C GLU A 725 -11.76 27.66 -30.37
N GLY A 726 -12.32 28.18 -29.27
CA GLY A 726 -11.81 29.37 -28.59
C GLY A 726 -10.37 29.15 -28.12
N ILE A 727 -10.09 28.04 -27.43
CA ILE A 727 -8.72 27.72 -26.98
C ILE A 727 -7.78 27.52 -28.17
N ASN A 728 -8.22 26.81 -29.22
CA ASN A 728 -7.42 26.62 -30.43
C ASN A 728 -7.09 27.95 -31.11
N LEU A 729 -8.03 28.90 -31.14
CA LEU A 729 -7.81 30.24 -31.69
C LEU A 729 -6.74 30.98 -30.87
N GLY A 730 -6.84 30.98 -29.54
CA GLY A 730 -5.83 31.58 -28.66
C GLY A 730 -4.45 30.94 -28.80
N LEU A 731 -4.38 29.61 -28.89
CA LEU A 731 -3.12 28.91 -29.14
C LEU A 731 -2.55 29.18 -30.54
N SER A 732 -3.40 29.52 -31.51
CA SER A 732 -2.97 29.78 -32.88
C SER A 732 -2.22 31.10 -33.06
N GLU A 733 -2.45 32.06 -32.15
CA GLU A 733 -1.76 33.36 -32.10
C GLU A 733 -0.29 33.24 -31.67
N LEU A 734 0.07 32.14 -31.00
CA LEU A 734 1.43 31.89 -30.53
C LEU A 734 2.34 31.36 -31.64
N ASN A 735 3.60 31.79 -31.62
CA ASN A 735 4.65 31.29 -32.51
C ASN A 735 5.23 29.97 -32.02
N ASP A 736 5.83 29.16 -32.91
CA ASP A 736 6.42 27.86 -32.55
C ASP A 736 7.49 27.94 -31.46
N LYS A 737 8.22 29.06 -31.36
CA LYS A 737 9.24 29.31 -30.32
C LYS A 737 8.67 29.55 -28.92
N GLU A 738 7.36 29.79 -28.83
CA GLU A 738 6.68 30.07 -27.58
C GLU A 738 6.14 28.78 -26.92
N PHE A 739 6.25 27.65 -27.61
CA PHE A 739 6.02 26.31 -27.10
C PHE A 739 7.32 25.70 -26.59
N THR A 740 7.25 24.98 -25.47
CA THR A 740 8.37 24.23 -24.90
C THR A 740 7.91 22.85 -24.44
N LEU A 741 8.85 21.90 -24.39
CA LEU A 741 8.59 20.59 -23.82
C LEU A 741 8.64 20.63 -22.30
N LEU A 742 7.80 19.80 -21.71
CA LEU A 742 7.77 19.43 -20.30
C LEU A 742 8.34 18.02 -20.16
N GLU A 743 9.30 17.85 -19.25
CA GLU A 743 9.84 16.55 -18.86
C GLU A 743 9.50 16.24 -17.39
N PRO A 744 9.23 14.97 -17.05
CA PRO A 744 8.95 14.59 -15.67
C PRO A 744 10.23 14.60 -14.84
N ILE A 745 10.18 15.33 -13.72
CA ILE A 745 11.26 15.44 -12.75
C ILE A 745 10.92 14.59 -11.53
N MET A 746 11.93 13.84 -11.09
CA MET A 746 11.88 13.00 -9.90
C MET A 746 12.63 13.67 -8.77
N LYS A 747 12.02 13.68 -7.58
CA LYS A 747 12.74 13.91 -6.33
C LYS A 747 13.43 12.61 -5.95
N VAL A 748 14.75 12.59 -5.99
CA VAL A 748 15.58 11.41 -5.76
C VAL A 748 16.29 11.55 -4.42
N ARG A 749 16.17 10.53 -3.57
CA ARG A 749 16.92 10.42 -2.31
C ARG A 749 17.87 9.25 -2.43
N THR A 750 19.17 9.52 -2.48
CA THR A 750 20.19 8.48 -2.67
C THR A 750 20.94 8.24 -1.37
N TYR A 751 20.83 7.03 -0.84
CA TYR A 751 21.42 6.58 0.41
C TYR A 751 22.76 5.91 0.12
N VAL A 752 23.84 6.51 0.59
CA VAL A 752 25.22 6.07 0.31
C VAL A 752 26.10 6.19 1.53
N LEU A 753 27.24 5.51 1.52
CA LEU A 753 28.25 5.71 2.55
C LEU A 753 29.01 7.00 2.31
N GLU A 754 29.54 7.60 3.38
CA GLU A 754 30.38 8.79 3.32
C GLU A 754 31.56 8.63 2.33
N SER A 755 32.13 7.41 2.24
CA SER A 755 33.21 7.08 1.30
C SER A 755 32.81 7.20 -0.17
N ASP A 756 31.54 7.02 -0.50
CA ASP A 756 31.05 6.85 -1.87
C ASP A 756 30.30 8.08 -2.40
N ILE A 757 30.07 9.10 -1.55
CA ILE A 757 29.34 10.34 -1.92
C ILE A 757 29.91 10.97 -3.18
N GLY A 758 31.24 11.14 -3.25
CA GLY A 758 31.88 11.87 -4.34
C GLY A 758 31.58 11.25 -5.71
N ASN A 759 31.71 9.92 -5.81
CA ASN A 759 31.46 9.18 -7.05
C ASN A 759 29.98 9.24 -7.44
N VAL A 760 29.08 9.11 -6.46
CA VAL A 760 27.63 9.10 -6.70
C VAL A 760 27.11 10.50 -7.05
N SER A 761 27.55 11.53 -6.33
CA SER A 761 27.25 12.93 -6.61
C SER A 761 27.72 13.33 -8.02
N GLN A 762 28.89 12.86 -8.44
CA GLN A 762 29.40 13.12 -9.78
C GLN A 762 28.56 12.45 -10.87
N ASP A 763 28.15 11.18 -10.69
CA ASP A 763 27.28 10.49 -11.65
C ASP A 763 25.92 11.18 -11.79
N LEU A 764 25.31 11.51 -10.64
CA LEU A 764 24.04 12.26 -10.57
C LEU A 764 24.12 13.59 -11.32
N MET A 765 25.15 14.39 -11.10
CA MET A 765 25.25 15.70 -11.75
C MET A 765 25.62 15.61 -13.25
N SER A 766 26.57 14.75 -13.61
CA SER A 766 27.19 14.77 -14.93
C SER A 766 26.47 13.92 -15.97
N VAL A 767 26.08 12.71 -15.60
CA VAL A 767 25.42 11.77 -16.52
C VAL A 767 23.92 11.95 -16.43
N ARG A 768 23.40 12.13 -15.20
CA ARG A 768 21.96 12.13 -14.94
C ARG A 768 21.33 13.52 -14.95
N ASN A 769 22.12 14.58 -15.15
CA ASN A 769 21.68 15.98 -15.09
C ASN A 769 20.86 16.30 -13.83
N ALA A 770 21.18 15.66 -12.70
CA ALA A 770 20.48 15.87 -11.45
C ALA A 770 20.98 17.13 -10.76
N LYS A 771 20.05 17.93 -10.25
CA LYS A 771 20.32 19.07 -9.37
C LYS A 771 20.37 18.60 -7.93
N ILE A 772 21.53 18.68 -7.29
CA ILE A 772 21.65 18.34 -5.87
C ILE A 772 21.08 19.49 -5.04
N MET A 773 20.09 19.17 -4.21
CA MET A 773 19.42 20.10 -3.30
C MET A 773 20.14 20.18 -1.96
N GLY A 774 20.65 19.06 -1.48
CA GLY A 774 21.35 18.95 -0.20
C GLY A 774 22.00 17.58 -0.03
N ILE A 775 22.98 17.54 0.86
CA ILE A 775 23.59 16.29 1.33
C ILE A 775 23.45 16.32 2.84
N ASP A 776 22.67 15.39 3.36
CA ASP A 776 22.33 15.35 4.77
C ASP A 776 22.95 14.10 5.39
N ASN A 777 23.47 14.23 6.60
CA ASN A 777 23.86 13.06 7.36
C ASN A 777 22.60 12.36 7.85
N GLU A 778 22.54 11.04 7.69
CA GLU A 778 21.37 10.26 8.13
C GLU A 778 21.13 10.42 9.65
N ASN A 779 22.20 10.67 10.41
CA ASN A 779 22.14 10.97 11.85
C ASN A 779 21.74 12.42 12.16
N ASP A 780 21.98 13.37 11.25
CA ASP A 780 21.66 14.79 11.45
C ASP A 780 20.23 15.14 11.04
N ILE A 781 19.55 14.33 10.23
CA ILE A 781 18.10 14.52 9.96
C ILE A 781 17.27 14.33 11.23
N ILE A 782 17.71 13.45 12.14
CA ILE A 782 17.13 13.31 13.49
C ILE A 782 17.35 14.59 14.33
N ASN A 783 18.28 15.46 13.92
CA ASN A 783 18.65 16.69 14.62
C ASN A 783 18.24 17.99 13.92
N ASN A 784 18.00 17.99 12.60
CA ASN A 784 17.87 19.22 11.79
C ASN A 784 16.46 19.50 11.23
N ASP A 785 15.44 18.68 11.53
CA ASP A 785 14.02 19.08 11.36
C ASP A 785 13.63 20.26 12.29
N ASP A 786 14.58 20.82 13.03
CA ASP A 786 14.42 21.96 13.93
C ASP A 786 14.09 23.30 13.24
N ASN A 787 14.23 23.45 11.91
CA ASN A 787 14.19 24.81 11.30
C ASN A 787 13.34 25.03 10.04
N SER A 788 12.58 24.06 9.52
CA SER A 788 11.61 24.40 8.46
C SER A 788 10.36 23.51 8.43
N LYS A 789 9.29 24.08 9.04
CA LYS A 789 7.85 23.92 8.81
C LYS A 789 7.07 23.34 10.00
N ASP A 790 6.05 24.13 10.37
CA ASP A 790 4.93 23.93 11.29
C ASP A 790 5.25 23.68 12.78
N GLU A 791 4.85 24.62 13.64
CA GLU A 791 5.07 24.63 15.10
C GLU A 791 4.44 23.42 15.84
N GLU A 792 3.64 22.59 15.19
CA GLU A 792 3.04 21.37 15.75
C GLU A 792 4.01 20.17 15.81
N ASP A 793 5.04 20.08 14.94
CA ASP A 793 5.95 18.91 14.84
C ASP A 793 7.20 18.98 15.76
N SER A 794 7.52 20.14 16.34
CA SER A 794 8.69 20.32 17.21
C SER A 794 8.62 19.55 18.55
N GLY A 795 7.41 19.21 19.00
CA GLY A 795 7.17 18.40 20.20
C GLY A 795 7.52 16.92 20.00
N ASP A 796 7.31 16.40 18.78
CA ASP A 796 7.47 14.99 18.47
C ASP A 796 8.95 14.59 18.39
N LEU A 797 9.84 15.42 17.85
CA LEU A 797 11.28 15.13 17.79
C LEU A 797 11.94 15.07 19.19
N ASN A 798 11.63 16.03 20.07
CA ASN A 798 12.14 16.04 21.44
C ASN A 798 11.61 14.85 22.24
N TRP A 799 10.37 14.45 21.99
CA TRP A 799 9.81 13.23 22.54
C TRP A 799 10.56 11.99 22.04
N VAL A 800 10.85 11.87 20.74
CA VAL A 800 11.60 10.74 20.17
C VAL A 800 12.98 10.61 20.83
N LYS A 801 13.75 11.69 20.93
CA LYS A 801 15.09 11.69 21.57
C LYS A 801 15.02 11.20 23.03
N ASN A 802 14.09 11.74 23.81
CA ASN A 802 13.87 11.31 25.19
C ASN A 802 13.46 9.83 25.28
N GLN A 803 12.61 9.35 24.37
CA GLN A 803 12.24 7.94 24.32
C GLN A 803 13.41 7.03 23.94
N MET A 804 14.30 7.44 23.03
CA MET A 804 15.49 6.66 22.68
C MET A 804 16.45 6.50 23.85
N GLU A 805 16.60 7.54 24.69
CA GLU A 805 17.41 7.49 25.90
C GLU A 805 16.78 6.62 27.00
N LYS A 806 15.45 6.69 27.14
CA LYS A 806 14.68 5.90 28.12
C LYS A 806 14.56 4.43 27.77
N THR A 807 14.55 4.08 26.48
CA THR A 807 14.35 2.69 26.04
C THR A 807 15.56 1.84 26.41
N TYR A 808 15.37 0.89 27.34
CA TYR A 808 16.42 -0.08 27.65
C TYR A 808 16.61 -1.03 26.46
N VAL A 809 17.87 -1.22 26.06
CA VAL A 809 18.24 -2.20 25.04
C VAL A 809 19.37 -3.10 25.57
N PRO A 810 19.35 -4.41 25.27
CA PRO A 810 20.42 -5.32 25.67
C PRO A 810 21.70 -5.05 24.89
N TYR A 811 22.81 -5.64 25.34
CA TYR A 811 24.12 -5.42 24.72
C TYR A 811 24.23 -6.10 23.35
N ASP A 812 24.76 -5.38 22.36
CA ASP A 812 25.00 -5.91 21.01
C ASP A 812 26.33 -6.64 20.92
N TYR A 813 26.29 -7.94 21.20
CA TYR A 813 27.46 -8.80 21.28
C TYR A 813 28.28 -8.91 19.98
N THR A 814 27.63 -8.91 18.83
CA THR A 814 28.23 -9.07 17.49
C THR A 814 28.72 -7.76 16.88
N MET A 815 28.42 -6.62 17.49
CA MET A 815 28.84 -5.28 17.01
C MET A 815 30.20 -4.82 17.55
N GLN A 816 30.79 -5.50 18.55
CA GLN A 816 32.12 -5.16 19.08
C GLN A 816 33.22 -5.24 18.00
N TYR A 817 33.09 -6.11 17.00
CA TYR A 817 34.03 -6.19 15.87
C TYR A 817 33.95 -4.99 14.92
N LEU A 818 32.86 -4.20 14.97
CA LEU A 818 32.67 -2.99 14.17
C LEU A 818 33.14 -1.72 14.88
N GLN A 819 33.29 -1.69 16.20
CA GLN A 819 33.75 -0.49 16.92
C GLN A 819 35.20 -0.08 16.59
N ASN A 820 36.00 -0.97 15.99
CA ASN A 820 37.35 -0.65 15.49
C ASN A 820 37.37 -0.18 14.02
N ASN A 821 36.24 -0.21 13.31
CA ASN A 821 36.09 0.46 12.02
C ASN A 821 35.19 1.68 12.27
N GLU A 822 35.69 2.86 11.93
CA GLU A 822 34.96 4.14 12.02
C GLU A 822 33.50 3.95 11.59
N GLY A 823 32.59 4.50 12.40
CA GLY A 823 31.15 4.36 12.21
C GLY A 823 30.80 4.59 10.75
N VAL A 824 30.09 3.63 10.16
CA VAL A 824 29.66 3.70 8.77
C VAL A 824 28.57 4.77 8.68
N ASN A 825 29.00 6.02 8.53
CA ASN A 825 28.14 7.16 8.34
C ASN A 825 27.44 7.03 6.99
N LYS A 826 26.14 6.76 7.05
CA LYS A 826 25.26 6.81 5.89
C LYS A 826 24.84 8.27 5.65
N MET A 827 24.88 8.65 4.39
CA MET A 827 24.61 9.99 3.88
C MET A 827 23.44 9.90 2.92
N ILE A 828 22.62 10.94 2.91
CA ILE A 828 21.48 11.05 2.01
C ILE A 828 21.76 12.21 1.06
N ILE A 829 21.87 11.90 -0.22
CA ILE A 829 21.95 12.90 -1.29
C ILE A 829 20.53 13.16 -1.76
N ASN A 830 20.01 14.35 -1.45
CA ASN A 830 18.73 14.83 -1.93
C ASN A 830 18.95 15.55 -3.27
N SER A 831 18.37 15.03 -4.35
CA SER A 831 18.52 15.59 -5.68
C SER A 831 17.22 15.59 -6.48
N GLU A 832 17.17 16.39 -7.54
CA GLU A 832 16.09 16.43 -8.51
C GLU A 832 16.64 16.01 -9.87
N ALA A 833 16.12 14.95 -10.46
CA ALA A 833 16.65 14.37 -11.69
C ALA A 833 15.54 14.11 -12.72
N PRO A 834 15.77 14.35 -14.02
CA PRO A 834 14.85 13.94 -15.06
C PRO A 834 14.65 12.42 -15.08
N LEU A 835 13.40 11.97 -15.16
CA LEU A 835 13.08 10.54 -15.09
C LEU A 835 13.79 9.71 -16.16
N ARG A 836 13.89 10.24 -17.39
CA ARG A 836 14.55 9.55 -18.51
C ARG A 836 15.99 9.18 -18.20
N GLU A 837 16.69 10.06 -17.50
CA GLU A 837 18.08 9.81 -17.15
C GLU A 837 18.20 8.82 -15.99
N MET A 838 17.16 8.60 -15.19
CA MET A 838 17.22 7.68 -14.05
C MET A 838 16.89 6.21 -14.39
N ILE A 839 16.58 5.92 -15.66
CA ILE A 839 16.32 4.55 -16.15
C ILE A 839 17.57 3.67 -15.94
N GLY A 840 17.38 2.49 -15.34
CA GLY A 840 18.46 1.56 -15.01
C GLY A 840 19.49 2.07 -13.97
N TYR A 841 19.20 3.14 -13.22
CA TYR A 841 20.19 3.73 -12.30
C TYR A 841 20.60 2.81 -11.15
N LEU A 842 19.72 1.93 -10.66
CA LEU A 842 20.01 1.05 -9.52
C LEU A 842 21.24 0.17 -9.74
N THR A 843 21.37 -0.42 -10.93
CA THR A 843 22.50 -1.27 -11.30
C THR A 843 23.81 -0.48 -11.28
N LYS A 844 23.77 0.76 -11.79
CA LYS A 844 24.92 1.65 -11.81
C LYS A 844 25.29 2.11 -10.40
N LEU A 845 24.30 2.52 -9.60
CA LEU A 845 24.50 2.93 -8.21
C LEU A 845 25.11 1.79 -7.38
N ARG A 846 24.59 0.56 -7.52
CA ARG A 846 25.16 -0.61 -6.84
C ARG A 846 26.60 -0.87 -7.28
N SER A 847 26.93 -0.69 -8.56
CA SER A 847 28.32 -0.78 -9.01
C SER A 847 29.23 0.28 -8.38
N LEU A 848 28.74 1.51 -8.21
CA LEU A 848 29.50 2.63 -7.63
C LEU A 848 29.74 2.46 -6.12
N THR A 849 28.83 1.78 -5.44
CA THR A 849 28.75 1.68 -3.97
C THR A 849 29.05 0.28 -3.44
N LYS A 850 29.65 -0.59 -4.27
CA LYS A 850 29.93 -2.01 -3.94
C LYS A 850 28.68 -2.75 -3.43
N GLY A 851 27.52 -2.44 -4.00
CA GLY A 851 26.22 -3.05 -3.71
C GLY A 851 25.44 -2.44 -2.54
N ARG A 852 25.97 -1.40 -1.89
CA ARG A 852 25.37 -0.84 -0.65
C ARG A 852 24.45 0.36 -0.87
N GLY A 853 24.56 1.00 -2.02
CA GLY A 853 23.78 2.18 -2.38
C GLY A 853 22.37 1.83 -2.77
N ILE A 854 21.41 2.59 -2.24
CA ILE A 854 19.99 2.48 -2.54
C ILE A 854 19.50 3.89 -2.89
N TYR A 855 18.49 4.01 -3.74
CA TYR A 855 17.80 5.29 -3.92
C TYR A 855 16.29 5.08 -3.90
N ASP A 856 15.59 6.12 -3.45
CA ASP A 856 14.15 6.27 -3.58
C ASP A 856 13.87 7.42 -4.55
N MET A 857 12.77 7.32 -5.28
CA MET A 857 12.36 8.38 -6.20
C MET A 857 10.86 8.59 -6.14
N GLU A 858 10.45 9.85 -6.12
CA GLU A 858 9.05 10.26 -6.16
C GLU A 858 8.84 11.27 -7.28
N LEU A 859 7.72 11.15 -8.00
CA LEU A 859 7.38 12.11 -9.03
C LEU A 859 7.12 13.48 -8.37
N LYS A 860 7.98 14.45 -8.66
CA LYS A 860 7.80 15.84 -8.21
C LYS A 860 6.73 16.53 -9.06
N GLY A 861 6.81 16.32 -10.37
CA GLY A 861 5.93 16.92 -11.36
C GLY A 861 6.59 17.04 -12.72
N MET A 862 6.00 17.86 -13.58
CA MET A 862 6.53 18.18 -14.91
C MET A 862 7.21 19.55 -14.87
N GLU A 863 8.48 19.64 -15.30
CA GLU A 863 9.22 20.90 -15.43
C GLU A 863 9.60 21.15 -16.89
N ARG A 864 9.87 22.41 -17.24
CA ARG A 864 10.27 22.80 -18.60
C ARG A 864 11.67 22.27 -18.90
N ALA A 865 11.79 21.54 -20.00
CA ALA A 865 13.09 21.11 -20.50
C ALA A 865 13.88 22.33 -21.01
N ASN A 866 15.18 22.37 -20.72
CA ASN A 866 16.07 23.42 -21.22
C ASN A 866 16.13 23.44 -22.76
N PRO A 867 16.38 24.57 -23.43
CA PRO A 867 16.39 24.64 -24.90
C PRO A 867 17.35 23.67 -25.59
N GLU A 868 18.50 23.38 -24.99
CA GLU A 868 19.44 22.36 -25.49
C GLU A 868 18.88 20.94 -25.34
N ARG A 869 18.22 20.68 -24.22
CA ARG A 869 17.53 19.42 -23.90
C ARG A 869 16.35 19.19 -24.83
N VAL A 870 15.57 20.22 -25.13
CA VAL A 870 14.47 20.18 -26.13
C VAL A 870 14.99 19.74 -27.49
N LYS A 871 16.12 20.30 -27.94
CA LYS A 871 16.75 19.88 -29.21
C LYS A 871 17.20 18.42 -29.18
N GLN A 872 17.77 17.96 -28.07
CA GLN A 872 18.14 16.55 -27.91
C GLN A 872 16.92 15.63 -27.96
N ILE A 873 15.81 16.02 -27.32
CA ILE A 873 14.58 15.23 -27.29
C ILE A 873 13.89 15.21 -28.67
N LEU A 874 13.92 16.31 -29.43
CA LEU A 874 13.31 16.35 -30.77
C LEU A 874 14.14 15.62 -31.83
N ASN A 875 15.47 15.49 -31.61
CA ASN A 875 16.38 14.81 -32.54
C ASN A 875 16.50 13.31 -32.29
N ASN A 876 16.20 12.84 -31.08
CA ASN A 876 16.22 11.43 -30.66
C ASN A 876 14.80 10.86 -30.70
#